data_AF-A0A3S1HQV0-F1
#
_entry.id   AF-A0A3S1HQV0-F1
#
_cell.length_a   1.000
_cell.length_b   1.000
_cell.length_c   1.000
_cell.angle_alpha   90.00
_cell.angle_beta   90.00
_cell.angle_gamma   90.00
#
_symmetry.space_group_name_H-M   'P 1'
#
loop_
_entity.id
_entity.type
_entity.pdbx_description
1 polymer ?
#
loop_
_entity_poly.entity_id
_entity_poly.type
_entity_poly.pdbx_seq_one_letter_code
_entity_poly.pdbx_strand_id
1 'polypeptide(L)'
;MVDDNELNRLRDIAAPAPGTDAKARAFEAAMRAYDLDEKTSPAAQGSAKGLRLTERAQKLWSEIMQKKLVVTPAIAGLVALPIAGYATIYMLQERPFHSGGDEKIAETLADKPVARKKADADAESRDAAEALAPASLPKPESAAAGGLTRQGALTSNAPPPAPSGEFAQDGGASAPAVKGMAGTTAESKLMVQPPMPADQMPLPEQNRDRVEDFKSNPVRAALEDPVSTFSIDVDTASYSFVRRSLREGIVPRADTVRVEEMINYFPYDWKGPDSASTPFNSTVSVMPTPWNEHTRLMHVAIKGFDAKPAEQPKANLVFLIDVSGSMNEQDKLPLLQSAFRLLVNRLRPDDTVSIVTYAGDAGTVLEPTKISEKDKILNAIDTLTPGGSTAGEAGIKEAYRLAQKSFVNDGINRVMLATDGDFNVGQTDDDDLKRLIEKERKIGVFLSVFGFGRGNLNDQMMQTIAQNGNGTAAYIDTLAEAEKVLVEDASSTLFTIAKDVKIQVEFNPNKVSEYRLIGYETRALNREDFNNDRVDAGEIGSGHSVTAIYEITPKGSGGEQIDQLRYGQASVNNGGVANADEYAFVKIRYKLPNEDASKLITTPVTSANEVADFDQASTDQRFSIAVAAFGQKLRDEDATAKFGYDKIMEIATAARGADPFGYRSEFLSLVRLASALGGKR
;
A
#
# COMPACT_ATOMS: atom_id res chain seq x y z
N MET A 1 4.65 57.00 -26.94
CA MET A 1 5.30 56.91 -25.61
C MET A 1 4.29 57.41 -24.61
N VAL A 2 3.88 56.56 -23.67
CA VAL A 2 3.28 56.98 -22.40
C VAL A 2 4.45 57.13 -21.41
N ASP A 3 4.37 58.04 -20.45
CA ASP A 3 5.43 58.21 -19.45
C ASP A 3 5.36 57.08 -18.42
N ASP A 4 6.47 56.37 -18.22
CA ASP A 4 6.57 55.27 -17.24
C ASP A 4 6.29 55.75 -15.79
N ASN A 5 6.37 57.06 -15.51
CA ASN A 5 5.91 57.62 -14.23
C ASN A 5 4.39 57.44 -13.99
N GLU A 6 3.55 57.47 -15.03
CA GLU A 6 2.10 57.30 -14.84
C GLU A 6 1.75 55.83 -14.56
N LEU A 7 2.41 54.89 -15.24
CA LEU A 7 2.25 53.46 -14.99
C LEU A 7 2.72 53.05 -13.59
N ASN A 8 3.84 53.60 -13.10
CA ASN A 8 4.30 53.33 -11.74
C ASN A 8 3.34 53.93 -10.68
N ARG A 9 2.80 55.14 -10.91
CA ARG A 9 1.78 55.72 -10.01
C ARG A 9 0.51 54.89 -9.89
N LEU A 10 0.12 54.15 -10.94
CA LEU A 10 -1.04 53.26 -10.90
C LEU A 10 -0.80 51.97 -10.09
N ARG A 11 0.47 51.62 -9.82
CA ARG A 11 0.86 50.38 -9.14
C ARG A 11 0.74 50.47 -7.62
N ASP A 12 0.96 51.66 -7.06
CA ASP A 12 0.98 51.91 -5.60
C ASP A 12 -0.36 52.43 -5.05
N ILE A 13 -1.39 52.56 -5.88
CA ILE A 13 -2.74 52.94 -5.43
C ILE A 13 -3.42 51.73 -4.80
N ALA A 14 -3.48 51.72 -3.46
CA ALA A 14 -4.32 50.79 -2.73
C ALA A 14 -5.78 50.94 -3.16
N ALA A 15 -6.39 49.85 -3.65
CA ALA A 15 -7.78 49.87 -4.10
C ALA A 15 -8.72 50.29 -2.96
N PRO A 16 -9.64 51.24 -3.19
CA PRO A 16 -10.55 51.69 -2.14
C PRO A 16 -11.44 50.53 -1.67
N ALA A 17 -11.61 50.41 -0.34
CA ALA A 17 -12.44 49.36 0.23
C ALA A 17 -13.86 49.41 -0.37
N PRO A 18 -14.43 48.26 -0.79
CA PRO A 18 -15.70 48.25 -1.51
C PRO A 18 -16.82 48.83 -0.63
N GLY A 19 -17.41 49.92 -1.09
CA GLY A 19 -18.46 50.63 -0.36
C GLY A 19 -19.61 49.70 0.04
N THR A 20 -20.18 49.95 1.22
CA THR A 20 -21.29 49.16 1.80
C THR A 20 -22.39 48.87 0.80
N ASP A 21 -22.73 49.87 0.00
CA ASP A 21 -23.86 49.86 -0.93
C ASP A 21 -23.54 49.06 -2.21
N ALA A 22 -22.25 48.89 -2.55
CA ALA A 22 -21.82 47.95 -3.58
C ALA A 22 -21.89 46.50 -3.06
N LYS A 23 -21.45 46.28 -1.81
CA LYS A 23 -21.53 44.96 -1.17
C LYS A 23 -22.98 44.49 -0.94
N ALA A 24 -23.86 45.41 -0.54
CA ALA A 24 -25.29 45.16 -0.39
C ALA A 24 -25.94 44.78 -1.73
N ARG A 25 -25.71 45.55 -2.81
CA ARG A 25 -26.24 45.24 -4.14
C ARG A 25 -25.68 43.94 -4.73
N ALA A 26 -24.41 43.60 -4.47
CA ALA A 26 -23.84 42.32 -4.87
C ALA A 26 -24.51 41.14 -4.15
N PHE A 27 -24.77 41.28 -2.84
CA PHE A 27 -25.49 40.27 -2.06
C PHE A 27 -26.96 40.12 -2.51
N GLU A 28 -27.65 41.23 -2.77
CA GLU A 28 -29.03 41.25 -3.28
C GLU A 28 -29.14 40.63 -4.70
N ALA A 29 -28.11 40.84 -5.54
CA ALA A 29 -28.01 40.21 -6.85
C ALA A 29 -27.75 38.69 -6.76
N ALA A 30 -26.88 38.27 -5.84
CA ALA A 30 -26.63 36.84 -5.59
C ALA A 30 -27.88 36.13 -5.05
N MET A 31 -28.60 36.74 -4.11
CA MET A 31 -29.89 36.23 -3.62
C MET A 31 -30.92 36.14 -4.75
N ARG A 32 -31.04 37.14 -5.64
CA ARG A 32 -31.94 37.04 -6.81
C ARG A 32 -31.56 35.92 -7.78
N ALA A 33 -30.27 35.65 -7.98
CA ALA A 33 -29.83 34.55 -8.85
C ALA A 33 -30.24 33.20 -8.26
N TYR A 34 -29.99 32.99 -6.96
CA TYR A 34 -30.43 31.81 -6.22
C TYR A 34 -31.96 31.62 -6.28
N ASP A 35 -32.72 32.69 -6.02
CA ASP A 35 -34.19 32.71 -6.07
C ASP A 35 -34.79 32.42 -7.45
N LEU A 36 -34.02 32.61 -8.53
CA LEU A 36 -34.41 32.35 -9.92
C LEU A 36 -34.11 30.91 -10.34
N ASP A 37 -32.97 30.35 -9.96
CA ASP A 37 -32.66 28.93 -10.19
C ASP A 37 -33.66 28.03 -9.45
N GLU A 38 -33.97 28.33 -8.18
CA GLU A 38 -34.91 27.55 -7.37
C GLU A 38 -36.36 27.56 -7.92
N LYS A 39 -36.69 28.49 -8.83
CA LYS A 39 -38.02 28.65 -9.42
C LYS A 39 -38.11 28.27 -10.90
N THR A 40 -37.01 27.88 -11.57
CA THR A 40 -36.99 27.78 -13.04
C THR A 40 -36.19 26.61 -13.64
N SER A 41 -36.48 25.34 -13.29
CA SER A 41 -36.22 24.19 -14.18
C SER A 41 -36.94 22.87 -13.82
N PRO A 42 -38.13 22.59 -14.39
CA PRO A 42 -38.77 21.28 -14.37
C PRO A 42 -38.36 20.40 -15.58
N ALA A 43 -37.06 20.26 -15.86
CA ALA A 43 -36.56 19.44 -16.96
C ALA A 43 -35.13 18.92 -16.70
N ALA A 44 -34.97 17.60 -16.52
CA ALA A 44 -33.66 16.94 -16.51
C ALA A 44 -33.31 16.45 -17.92
N GLN A 45 -32.19 16.91 -18.48
CA GLN A 45 -31.61 16.29 -19.68
C GLN A 45 -30.82 15.03 -19.28
N GLY A 46 -31.38 13.86 -19.54
CA GLY A 46 -30.75 12.56 -19.28
C GLY A 46 -31.38 11.46 -20.12
N SER A 47 -30.60 10.46 -20.51
CA SER A 47 -31.08 9.36 -21.36
C SER A 47 -32.04 8.42 -20.62
N ALA A 48 -32.96 7.80 -21.38
CA ALA A 48 -34.05 7.01 -20.82
C ALA A 48 -33.55 5.76 -20.07
N LYS A 49 -33.98 5.59 -18.82
CA LYS A 49 -33.74 4.38 -18.02
C LYS A 49 -34.79 3.31 -18.30
N GLY A 50 -34.35 2.08 -18.56
CA GLY A 50 -35.19 0.89 -18.41
C GLY A 50 -35.47 0.60 -16.93
N LEU A 51 -36.69 0.17 -16.61
CA LEU A 51 -37.14 -0.11 -15.25
C LEU A 51 -36.37 -1.30 -14.64
N ARG A 52 -35.84 -1.14 -13.42
CA ARG A 52 -35.22 -2.22 -12.62
C ARG A 52 -36.21 -2.81 -11.63
N LEU A 53 -36.06 -4.10 -11.31
CA LEU A 53 -37.03 -4.93 -10.57
C LEU A 53 -37.24 -4.57 -9.09
N THR A 54 -36.46 -3.66 -8.51
CA THR A 54 -36.41 -3.38 -7.06
C THR A 54 -37.62 -2.61 -6.51
N GLU A 55 -38.21 -1.69 -7.28
CA GLU A 55 -39.33 -0.84 -6.82
C GLU A 55 -40.56 -1.66 -6.37
N ARG A 56 -40.75 -2.84 -6.95
CA ARG A 56 -41.85 -3.75 -6.64
C ARG A 56 -41.75 -4.36 -5.23
N ALA A 57 -40.54 -4.46 -4.67
CA ALA A 57 -40.32 -4.99 -3.33
C ALA A 57 -40.57 -3.94 -2.23
N GLN A 58 -40.08 -2.71 -2.42
CA GLN A 58 -40.27 -1.62 -1.46
C GLN A 58 -41.74 -1.25 -1.28
N LYS A 59 -42.53 -1.22 -2.37
CA LYS A 59 -43.96 -0.91 -2.30
C LYS A 59 -44.77 -1.97 -1.53
N LEU A 60 -44.37 -3.25 -1.62
CA LEU A 60 -45.00 -4.32 -0.84
C LEU A 60 -44.74 -4.14 0.67
N TRP A 61 -43.52 -3.74 1.03
CA TRP A 61 -43.12 -3.50 2.42
C TRP A 61 -43.79 -2.26 3.04
N SER A 62 -43.95 -1.17 2.29
CA SER A 62 -44.60 0.04 2.81
C SER A 62 -46.09 -0.16 3.10
N GLU A 63 -46.80 -0.96 2.30
CA GLU A 63 -48.23 -1.25 2.53
C GLU A 63 -48.46 -2.19 3.73
N ILE A 64 -47.51 -3.06 4.06
CA ILE A 64 -47.55 -3.94 5.25
C ILE A 64 -47.39 -3.12 6.55
N MET A 65 -46.46 -2.15 6.58
CA MET A 65 -46.13 -1.40 7.79
C MET A 65 -47.15 -0.31 8.18
N GLN A 66 -48.10 0.07 7.31
CA GLN A 66 -49.05 1.16 7.60
C GLN A 66 -50.37 0.73 8.28
N LYS A 67 -50.65 -0.57 8.46
CA LYS A 67 -51.87 -1.03 9.14
C LYS A 67 -51.69 -1.24 10.64
N LYS A 68 -51.98 -0.20 11.42
CA LYS A 68 -52.15 -0.31 12.89
C LYS A 68 -53.23 -1.33 13.25
N LEU A 69 -52.93 -2.24 14.18
CA LEU A 69 -53.92 -3.03 14.91
C LEU A 69 -53.45 -3.24 16.35
N VAL A 70 -54.34 -3.03 17.32
CA VAL A 70 -54.02 -3.01 18.76
C VAL A 70 -54.60 -4.26 19.43
N VAL A 71 -53.73 -5.14 19.96
CA VAL A 71 -54.11 -6.23 20.88
C VAL A 71 -53.01 -6.43 21.92
N THR A 72 -53.41 -6.71 23.16
CA THR A 72 -52.59 -6.95 24.36
C THR A 72 -51.96 -8.38 24.38
N PRO A 73 -51.09 -8.75 25.36
CA PRO A 73 -50.07 -9.78 25.12
C PRO A 73 -50.58 -11.23 25.12
N ALA A 74 -50.23 -11.97 24.06
CA ALA A 74 -50.49 -13.40 23.92
C ALA A 74 -49.37 -14.18 23.20
N ILE A 75 -48.12 -13.68 23.21
CA ILE A 75 -46.97 -14.32 22.53
C ILE A 75 -45.83 -14.58 23.52
N ALA A 76 -46.04 -15.53 24.43
CA ALA A 76 -45.00 -16.10 25.29
C ALA A 76 -44.76 -17.60 25.01
N GLY A 77 -45.49 -18.21 24.06
CA GLY A 77 -45.48 -19.66 23.80
C GLY A 77 -44.73 -20.13 22.55
N LEU A 78 -44.30 -19.22 21.66
CA LEU A 78 -43.83 -19.59 20.30
C LEU A 78 -42.31 -19.67 20.10
N VAL A 79 -41.51 -19.43 21.14
CA VAL A 79 -40.03 -19.59 21.09
C VAL A 79 -39.55 -20.85 21.83
N ALA A 80 -40.37 -21.42 22.72
CA ALA A 80 -39.99 -22.58 23.53
C ALA A 80 -40.03 -23.94 22.78
N LEU A 81 -40.82 -24.03 21.69
CA LEU A 81 -41.08 -25.30 20.99
C LEU A 81 -40.00 -25.78 20.01
N PRO A 82 -39.31 -24.92 19.23
CA PRO A 82 -38.24 -25.40 18.33
C PRO A 82 -37.04 -26.00 19.08
N ILE A 83 -36.65 -25.39 20.21
CA ILE A 83 -35.44 -25.74 20.95
C ILE A 83 -35.59 -27.10 21.64
N ALA A 84 -36.77 -27.39 22.21
CA ALA A 84 -37.08 -28.69 22.81
C ALA A 84 -37.11 -29.82 21.76
N GLY A 85 -37.61 -29.55 20.55
CA GLY A 85 -37.62 -30.51 19.43
C GLY A 85 -36.23 -30.85 18.90
N TYR A 86 -35.33 -29.86 18.81
CA TYR A 86 -33.97 -30.10 18.34
C TYR A 86 -33.15 -30.94 19.35
N ALA A 87 -33.23 -30.61 20.63
CA ALA A 87 -32.50 -31.32 21.69
C ALA A 87 -32.90 -32.81 21.81
N THR A 88 -34.19 -33.12 21.59
CA THR A 88 -34.71 -34.50 21.66
C THR A 88 -34.36 -35.35 20.45
N ILE A 89 -34.13 -34.76 19.27
CA ILE A 89 -33.61 -35.47 18.09
C ILE A 89 -32.11 -35.71 18.23
N TYR A 90 -31.34 -34.70 18.65
CA TYR A 90 -29.88 -34.79 18.75
C TYR A 90 -29.41 -35.87 19.75
N MET A 91 -30.10 -36.03 20.88
CA MET A 91 -29.81 -37.11 21.85
C MET A 91 -30.24 -38.52 21.40
N LEU A 92 -30.93 -38.68 20.27
CA LEU A 92 -31.44 -39.98 19.80
C LEU A 92 -30.57 -40.62 18.71
N GLN A 93 -29.57 -39.92 18.17
CA GLN A 93 -28.71 -40.44 17.09
C GLN A 93 -27.33 -40.93 17.54
N GLU A 94 -26.88 -40.60 18.77
CA GLU A 94 -25.56 -41.00 19.29
C GLU A 94 -25.62 -41.91 20.53
N ARG A 95 -25.93 -43.20 20.33
CA ARG A 95 -25.26 -44.36 20.99
C ARG A 95 -25.86 -45.70 20.55
N PRO A 96 -25.03 -46.70 20.18
CA PRO A 96 -25.50 -48.07 19.98
C PRO A 96 -25.73 -48.79 21.31
N PHE A 97 -26.77 -49.63 21.38
CA PHE A 97 -27.05 -50.48 22.55
C PHE A 97 -26.01 -51.61 22.70
N HIS A 98 -25.65 -51.90 23.95
CA HIS A 98 -25.21 -53.22 24.44
C HIS A 98 -26.02 -53.53 25.71
N SER A 99 -26.10 -54.80 26.14
CA SER A 99 -27.14 -55.28 27.08
C SER A 99 -26.58 -55.85 28.39
N GLY A 100 -27.38 -55.75 29.46
CA GLY A 100 -27.12 -56.23 30.82
C GLY A 100 -26.47 -55.18 31.74
N GLY A 101 -26.91 -54.99 32.99
CA GLY A 101 -28.07 -55.56 33.69
C GLY A 101 -28.07 -55.15 35.18
N ASP A 102 -29.25 -55.03 35.79
CA ASP A 102 -29.52 -54.77 37.23
C ASP A 102 -28.98 -53.43 37.81
N GLU A 103 -29.54 -52.78 38.84
CA GLU A 103 -30.82 -52.87 39.56
C GLU A 103 -31.17 -51.51 40.25
N LYS A 104 -32.45 -51.28 40.61
CA LYS A 104 -33.00 -50.38 41.69
C LYS A 104 -32.49 -48.91 41.80
N ILE A 105 -33.28 -47.86 41.53
CA ILE A 105 -34.52 -47.31 42.19
C ILE A 105 -34.26 -46.33 43.38
N ALA A 106 -34.98 -45.19 43.35
CA ALA A 106 -35.15 -44.04 44.29
C ALA A 106 -34.52 -42.72 43.75
N GLU A 107 -35.23 -41.59 43.54
CA GLU A 107 -36.10 -40.76 44.42
C GLU A 107 -35.33 -40.07 45.58
N THR A 108 -35.49 -38.77 45.89
CA THR A 108 -36.54 -37.79 45.52
C THR A 108 -36.04 -36.32 45.50
N LEU A 109 -36.89 -35.42 44.95
CA LEU A 109 -37.10 -33.97 45.23
C LEU A 109 -36.19 -33.29 46.30
N ALA A 110 -35.48 -32.17 46.07
CA ALA A 110 -35.88 -30.81 45.64
C ALA A 110 -36.58 -29.93 46.71
N ASP A 111 -35.93 -28.81 47.13
CA ASP A 111 -36.50 -27.44 47.11
C ASP A 111 -35.41 -26.33 47.26
N LYS A 112 -35.79 -25.04 47.41
CA LYS A 112 -35.03 -23.80 47.09
C LYS A 112 -34.78 -22.83 48.29
N PRO A 113 -34.21 -21.59 48.13
CA PRO A 113 -33.32 -20.98 49.14
C PRO A 113 -33.80 -19.65 49.78
N VAL A 114 -33.06 -19.15 50.79
CA VAL A 114 -33.10 -17.75 51.28
C VAL A 114 -31.67 -17.23 51.56
N ALA A 115 -31.46 -15.91 51.53
CA ALA A 115 -30.16 -15.24 51.35
C ALA A 115 -29.70 -14.28 52.49
N ARG A 116 -28.48 -13.73 52.34
CA ARG A 116 -27.86 -12.57 53.05
C ARG A 116 -27.32 -12.90 54.47
N LYS A 117 -26.37 -12.16 55.08
CA LYS A 117 -25.89 -10.77 54.85
C LYS A 117 -24.42 -10.54 55.30
N LYS A 118 -23.89 -9.34 55.01
CA LYS A 118 -22.74 -8.58 55.59
C LYS A 118 -22.38 -8.83 57.08
N ALA A 119 -21.20 -8.44 57.60
CA ALA A 119 -19.88 -8.00 57.07
C ALA A 119 -18.92 -7.63 58.24
N ASP A 120 -17.80 -6.99 57.90
CA ASP A 120 -16.94 -6.11 58.74
C ASP A 120 -15.91 -6.82 59.66
N ALA A 121 -14.94 -6.04 60.16
CA ALA A 121 -13.63 -6.50 60.62
C ALA A 121 -13.11 -5.66 61.81
N ASP A 122 -12.02 -6.10 62.45
CA ASP A 122 -11.22 -5.31 63.41
C ASP A 122 -9.73 -5.71 63.37
N ALA A 123 -8.86 -4.93 64.03
CA ALA A 123 -7.41 -4.93 63.82
C ALA A 123 -6.56 -4.91 65.12
N GLU A 124 -5.29 -4.51 64.98
CA GLU A 124 -4.24 -4.32 66.02
C GLU A 124 -3.55 -5.57 66.61
N SER A 125 -2.39 -5.45 67.29
CA SER A 125 -1.05 -5.02 66.80
C SER A 125 0.06 -5.36 67.82
N ARG A 126 1.35 -5.29 67.40
CA ARG A 126 2.60 -5.36 68.23
C ARG A 126 2.93 -6.77 68.77
N ASP A 127 4.17 -7.14 69.10
CA ASP A 127 5.39 -6.40 69.51
C ASP A 127 6.71 -6.89 68.82
N ALA A 128 7.89 -6.41 69.24
CA ALA A 128 9.20 -6.78 68.69
C ALA A 128 10.34 -6.80 69.76
N ALA A 129 11.34 -7.70 69.62
CA ALA A 129 12.74 -7.52 70.11
C ALA A 129 13.73 -8.68 69.75
N GLU A 130 14.77 -8.33 68.98
CA GLU A 130 16.22 -8.51 69.29
C GLU A 130 16.97 -9.89 69.39
N ALA A 131 17.96 -10.01 68.48
CA ALA A 131 19.32 -10.61 68.54
C ALA A 131 19.62 -12.07 69.00
N LEU A 132 20.35 -12.81 68.13
CA LEU A 132 21.77 -13.20 68.34
C LEU A 132 22.42 -13.81 67.06
N ALA A 133 23.76 -13.87 67.02
CA ALA A 133 24.62 -14.37 65.93
C ALA A 133 25.79 -15.23 66.54
N PRO A 134 26.83 -15.79 65.85
CA PRO A 134 27.46 -15.35 64.59
C PRO A 134 28.06 -16.43 63.63
N ALA A 135 28.75 -15.93 62.57
CA ALA A 135 29.82 -16.58 61.77
C ALA A 135 29.42 -17.70 60.76
N SER A 136 30.14 -17.95 59.66
CA SER A 136 31.44 -17.44 59.16
C SER A 136 31.53 -17.33 57.61
N LEU A 137 32.59 -16.67 57.11
CA LEU A 137 33.03 -16.65 55.70
C LEU A 137 34.45 -17.25 55.59
N PRO A 138 34.96 -17.57 54.38
CA PRO A 138 35.87 -16.60 53.74
C PRO A 138 35.75 -16.46 52.21
N LYS A 139 36.22 -15.31 51.71
CA LYS A 139 36.60 -15.02 50.30
C LYS A 139 38.12 -15.29 50.14
N PRO A 140 38.74 -15.33 48.94
CA PRO A 140 38.92 -14.18 48.02
C PRO A 140 38.67 -14.66 46.55
N GLU A 141 39.19 -14.16 45.42
CA GLU A 141 39.44 -12.82 44.81
C GLU A 141 39.42 -13.01 43.25
N SER A 142 39.63 -12.05 42.35
CA SER A 142 40.04 -10.63 42.44
C SER A 142 39.14 -9.73 41.56
N ALA A 143 39.70 -8.80 40.78
CA ALA A 143 38.96 -7.76 40.05
C ALA A 143 39.67 -7.23 38.78
N ALA A 144 39.06 -6.19 38.19
CA ALA A 144 39.61 -5.20 37.23
C ALA A 144 39.59 -5.53 35.72
N ALA A 145 39.67 -4.47 34.92
CA ALA A 145 39.49 -4.44 33.48
C ALA A 145 40.65 -3.70 32.77
N GLY A 146 40.80 -3.92 31.47
CA GLY A 146 41.78 -3.26 30.60
C GLY A 146 41.78 -3.89 29.21
N GLY A 147 42.00 -3.11 28.15
CA GLY A 147 41.88 -3.57 26.76
C GLY A 147 43.12 -3.29 25.89
N LEU A 148 42.87 -3.11 24.59
CA LEU A 148 43.81 -2.77 23.48
C LEU A 148 44.59 -3.93 22.82
N THR A 149 44.05 -4.35 21.67
CA THR A 149 44.74 -4.61 20.37
C THR A 149 46.09 -5.35 20.30
N ARG A 150 46.10 -6.47 19.56
CA ARG A 150 47.05 -6.65 18.43
C ARG A 150 46.58 -7.68 17.39
N GLN A 151 47.20 -7.63 16.20
CA GLN A 151 46.92 -8.49 15.04
C GLN A 151 47.64 -9.85 15.14
N GLY A 152 47.16 -10.91 14.46
CA GLY A 152 47.92 -12.16 14.34
C GLY A 152 47.22 -13.36 13.67
N ALA A 153 47.21 -13.39 12.33
CA ALA A 153 47.22 -14.56 11.42
C ALA A 153 46.42 -15.87 11.71
N LEU A 154 45.62 -16.25 10.69
CA LEU A 154 45.49 -17.61 10.09
C LEU A 154 45.24 -18.85 10.99
N THR A 155 44.04 -19.41 10.87
CA THR A 155 43.85 -20.85 10.55
C THR A 155 42.54 -21.05 9.78
N SER A 156 42.54 -21.96 8.80
CA SER A 156 41.35 -22.44 8.09
C SER A 156 40.78 -23.70 8.74
N ASN A 157 39.46 -23.92 8.61
CA ASN A 157 38.86 -25.25 8.69
C ASN A 157 37.48 -25.26 8.01
N ALA A 158 37.25 -26.25 7.13
CA ALA A 158 35.96 -26.52 6.50
C ALA A 158 35.72 -28.05 6.49
N PRO A 159 34.50 -28.56 6.70
CA PRO A 159 34.23 -30.00 6.73
C PRO A 159 34.32 -30.68 5.35
N PRO A 160 34.67 -31.98 5.27
CA PRO A 160 34.83 -32.70 4.01
C PRO A 160 33.51 -33.26 3.44
N PRO A 161 33.41 -33.47 2.11
CA PRO A 161 32.27 -34.13 1.47
C PRO A 161 32.33 -35.67 1.53
N ALA A 162 31.17 -36.31 1.41
CA ALA A 162 31.00 -37.77 1.29
C ALA A 162 31.08 -38.24 -0.19
N PRO A 163 31.38 -39.52 -0.47
CA PRO A 163 31.85 -39.97 -1.79
C PRO A 163 30.74 -40.32 -2.79
N SER A 164 31.09 -40.25 -4.08
CA SER A 164 30.33 -40.75 -5.22
C SER A 164 30.42 -42.28 -5.38
N GLY A 165 29.33 -42.88 -5.86
CA GLY A 165 29.28 -44.26 -6.38
C GLY A 165 28.79 -44.25 -7.83
N GLU A 166 29.20 -45.25 -8.62
CA GLU A 166 29.09 -45.25 -10.09
C GLU A 166 28.59 -46.60 -10.63
N PHE A 167 28.13 -46.63 -11.90
CA PHE A 167 27.62 -47.79 -12.67
C PHE A 167 26.23 -48.32 -12.23
N ALA A 168 25.40 -48.92 -13.11
CA ALA A 168 25.58 -49.26 -14.53
C ALA A 168 24.28 -49.05 -15.36
N GLN A 169 24.39 -49.09 -16.69
CA GLN A 169 23.27 -49.37 -17.59
C GLN A 169 23.12 -50.89 -17.78
N ASP A 170 21.89 -51.38 -17.90
CA ASP A 170 21.52 -52.35 -18.94
C ASP A 170 20.00 -52.28 -19.20
N GLY A 171 19.53 -52.88 -20.30
CA GLY A 171 18.12 -52.92 -20.71
C GLY A 171 17.57 -54.33 -20.88
N GLY A 172 16.28 -54.44 -21.19
CA GLY A 172 15.63 -55.72 -21.52
C GLY A 172 14.13 -55.72 -21.25
N ALA A 173 13.34 -56.07 -22.25
CA ALA A 173 11.89 -56.15 -22.13
C ALA A 173 11.40 -57.60 -22.30
N SER A 174 10.42 -58.01 -21.49
CA SER A 174 9.41 -59.01 -21.89
C SER A 174 8.29 -59.09 -20.85
N ALA A 175 7.06 -59.34 -21.32
CA ALA A 175 5.92 -59.70 -20.48
C ALA A 175 5.63 -61.21 -20.60
N PRO A 176 4.79 -61.76 -19.71
CA PRO A 176 3.78 -62.71 -20.17
C PRO A 176 2.36 -62.30 -19.77
N ALA A 177 1.36 -62.80 -20.50
CA ALA A 177 -0.07 -62.56 -20.27
C ALA A 177 -0.83 -63.87 -20.15
N VAL A 178 -1.96 -63.87 -19.42
CA VAL A 178 -2.85 -65.02 -19.26
C VAL A 178 -4.32 -64.59 -19.41
N LYS A 179 -5.05 -65.26 -20.31
CA LYS A 179 -6.53 -65.23 -20.41
C LYS A 179 -7.10 -66.27 -19.43
N GLY A 180 -8.29 -66.15 -18.85
CA GLY A 180 -9.46 -65.36 -19.20
C GLY A 180 -10.64 -66.30 -19.54
N MET A 181 -11.78 -66.17 -18.85
CA MET A 181 -13.00 -66.95 -19.07
C MET A 181 -14.23 -66.14 -18.62
N ALA A 182 -15.40 -66.36 -19.24
CA ALA A 182 -16.62 -65.57 -18.99
C ALA A 182 -17.74 -66.38 -18.30
N GLY A 183 -18.70 -65.67 -17.67
CA GLY A 183 -19.88 -66.28 -17.05
C GLY A 183 -21.02 -65.29 -16.82
N THR A 184 -22.12 -65.45 -17.55
CA THR A 184 -23.44 -64.83 -17.33
C THR A 184 -24.22 -65.63 -16.27
N THR A 185 -25.31 -65.19 -15.60
CA THR A 185 -26.27 -64.08 -15.80
C THR A 185 -27.08 -63.84 -14.50
N ALA A 186 -27.99 -62.84 -14.53
CA ALA A 186 -29.24 -62.73 -13.75
C ALA A 186 -29.25 -62.05 -12.35
N GLU A 187 -29.71 -60.78 -12.39
CA GLU A 187 -30.69 -60.12 -11.50
C GLU A 187 -30.54 -60.09 -9.97
N SER A 188 -30.37 -58.86 -9.44
CA SER A 188 -31.25 -58.36 -8.36
C SER A 188 -31.35 -56.82 -8.36
N LYS A 189 -32.59 -56.35 -8.57
CA LYS A 189 -33.19 -55.01 -8.36
C LYS A 189 -32.30 -53.77 -8.18
N LEU A 190 -32.58 -52.76 -8.99
CA LEU A 190 -32.18 -51.36 -8.77
C LEU A 190 -32.59 -50.86 -7.37
N MET A 191 -31.65 -50.21 -6.68
CA MET A 191 -31.96 -49.00 -5.92
C MET A 191 -31.25 -47.84 -6.61
N VAL A 192 -32.01 -46.89 -7.14
CA VAL A 192 -31.44 -45.70 -7.79
C VAL A 192 -30.96 -44.74 -6.71
N GLN A 193 -29.63 -44.65 -6.53
CA GLN A 193 -29.06 -43.44 -5.95
C GLN A 193 -29.28 -42.30 -6.96
N PRO A 194 -29.76 -41.12 -6.53
CA PRO A 194 -29.77 -39.95 -7.42
C PRO A 194 -28.32 -39.62 -7.81
N PRO A 195 -28.04 -39.25 -9.07
CA PRO A 195 -26.70 -38.85 -9.45
C PRO A 195 -26.31 -37.58 -8.67
N MET A 196 -25.12 -37.61 -8.07
CA MET A 196 -24.46 -36.39 -7.58
C MET A 196 -24.41 -35.38 -8.75
N PRO A 197 -24.83 -34.11 -8.57
CA PRO A 197 -24.78 -33.12 -9.64
C PRO A 197 -23.36 -32.92 -10.13
N ALA A 198 -23.08 -33.39 -11.35
CA ALA A 198 -21.80 -33.22 -12.03
C ALA A 198 -21.70 -31.80 -12.64
N ASP A 199 -21.96 -30.78 -11.83
CA ASP A 199 -21.81 -29.36 -12.19
C ASP A 199 -21.62 -28.48 -10.93
N GLN A 200 -20.58 -28.82 -10.16
CA GLN A 200 -19.86 -27.85 -9.33
C GLN A 200 -18.36 -27.97 -9.63
N MET A 201 -17.98 -27.68 -10.88
CA MET A 201 -16.72 -26.96 -11.06
C MET A 201 -16.81 -25.69 -10.20
N PRO A 202 -15.81 -25.35 -9.36
CA PRO A 202 -15.76 -24.02 -8.80
C PRO A 202 -15.74 -23.04 -9.97
N LEU A 203 -16.70 -22.12 -10.01
CA LEU A 203 -16.65 -21.01 -10.96
C LEU A 203 -15.28 -20.33 -10.79
N PRO A 204 -14.49 -20.13 -11.86
CA PRO A 204 -13.25 -19.39 -11.73
C PRO A 204 -13.59 -18.04 -11.11
N GLU A 205 -12.93 -17.68 -10.00
CA GLU A 205 -13.20 -16.43 -9.31
C GLU A 205 -13.01 -15.30 -10.32
N GLN A 206 -14.12 -14.64 -10.67
CA GLN A 206 -14.06 -13.44 -11.49
C GLN A 206 -13.26 -12.43 -10.69
N ASN A 207 -12.07 -12.08 -11.15
CA ASN A 207 -11.28 -11.10 -10.43
C ASN A 207 -12.08 -9.78 -10.33
N ARG A 208 -12.33 -9.34 -9.08
CA ARG A 208 -13.09 -8.13 -8.75
C ARG A 208 -12.20 -6.94 -8.43
N ASP A 209 -10.87 -7.11 -8.45
CA ASP A 209 -9.90 -6.04 -8.26
C ASP A 209 -10.26 -4.85 -9.18
N ARG A 210 -10.42 -3.67 -8.59
CA ARG A 210 -10.86 -2.46 -9.30
C ARG A 210 -9.66 -1.67 -9.77
N VAL A 211 -9.44 -1.70 -11.07
CA VAL A 211 -8.29 -1.11 -11.76
C VAL A 211 -8.80 -0.03 -12.71
N GLU A 212 -8.19 1.15 -12.69
CA GLU A 212 -8.49 2.20 -13.66
C GLU A 212 -7.74 1.96 -14.98
N ASP A 213 -8.43 2.11 -16.12
CA ASP A 213 -7.81 2.04 -17.44
C ASP A 213 -7.07 3.35 -17.74
N PHE A 214 -5.74 3.27 -17.87
CA PHE A 214 -4.88 4.40 -18.20
C PHE A 214 -3.88 4.08 -19.32
N LYS A 215 -3.72 5.03 -20.24
CA LYS A 215 -2.87 4.89 -21.42
C LYS A 215 -1.47 5.41 -21.14
N SER A 216 -0.45 4.74 -21.65
CA SER A 216 0.95 5.14 -21.53
C SER A 216 1.19 6.61 -21.92
N ASN A 217 2.09 7.27 -21.20
CA ASN A 217 2.42 8.67 -21.46
C ASN A 217 2.86 8.88 -22.93
N PRO A 218 2.28 9.85 -23.67
CA PRO A 218 2.60 10.07 -25.07
C PRO A 218 3.96 10.75 -25.26
N VAL A 219 4.53 10.61 -26.46
CA VAL A 219 5.65 11.46 -26.92
C VAL A 219 5.13 12.90 -27.08
N ARG A 220 5.88 13.88 -26.57
CA ARG A 220 5.58 15.32 -26.67
C ARG A 220 6.70 16.04 -27.41
N ALA A 221 6.34 16.98 -28.27
CA ALA A 221 7.30 17.86 -28.94
C ALA A 221 7.78 18.95 -27.96
N ALA A 222 9.07 18.97 -27.65
CA ALA A 222 9.67 19.94 -26.71
C ALA A 222 9.58 21.39 -27.20
N LEU A 223 9.23 21.61 -28.46
CA LEU A 223 9.03 22.92 -29.09
C LEU A 223 7.61 23.47 -28.88
N GLU A 224 6.64 22.60 -28.56
CA GLU A 224 5.23 22.96 -28.34
C GLU A 224 4.88 22.92 -26.85
N ASP A 225 5.25 21.83 -26.18
CA ASP A 225 5.13 21.65 -24.74
C ASP A 225 6.51 21.29 -24.16
N PRO A 226 7.34 22.27 -23.77
CA PRO A 226 8.67 22.01 -23.20
C PRO A 226 8.65 21.48 -21.75
N VAL A 227 7.50 21.38 -21.06
CA VAL A 227 7.48 21.24 -19.59
C VAL A 227 6.65 20.06 -19.10
N SER A 228 7.34 19.08 -18.52
CA SER A 228 6.73 18.00 -17.74
C SER A 228 6.68 18.39 -16.26
N THR A 229 5.53 18.19 -15.60
CA THR A 229 5.37 18.38 -14.14
C THR A 229 4.64 17.18 -13.56
N PHE A 230 5.09 16.67 -12.41
CA PHE A 230 4.51 15.49 -11.75
C PHE A 230 4.76 15.52 -10.22
N SER A 231 3.95 14.78 -9.47
CA SER A 231 4.16 14.53 -8.04
C SER A 231 5.22 13.45 -7.82
N ILE A 232 5.90 13.49 -6.67
CA ILE A 232 6.86 12.42 -6.31
C ILE A 232 6.19 11.23 -5.59
N ASP A 233 4.87 11.30 -5.39
CA ASP A 233 4.04 10.25 -4.80
C ASP A 233 4.09 8.96 -5.63
N VAL A 234 4.83 7.96 -5.15
CA VAL A 234 4.99 6.66 -5.81
C VAL A 234 4.81 5.56 -4.75
N ASP A 235 3.70 4.83 -4.84
CA ASP A 235 3.48 3.59 -4.10
C ASP A 235 4.31 2.44 -4.71
N THR A 236 4.21 1.24 -4.15
CA THR A 236 4.95 0.04 -4.62
C THR A 236 4.05 -1.15 -4.92
N ALA A 237 2.72 -0.99 -4.78
CA ALA A 237 1.73 -2.07 -4.85
C ALA A 237 1.71 -2.80 -6.20
N SER A 238 1.92 -2.09 -7.31
CA SER A 238 2.03 -2.65 -8.66
C SER A 238 3.10 -3.73 -8.76
N TYR A 239 4.24 -3.60 -8.08
CA TYR A 239 5.28 -4.62 -8.14
C TYR A 239 4.84 -5.91 -7.47
N SER A 240 4.25 -5.82 -6.27
CA SER A 240 3.70 -6.98 -5.54
C SER A 240 2.56 -7.64 -6.33
N PHE A 241 1.71 -6.86 -7.01
CA PHE A 241 0.66 -7.38 -7.88
C PHE A 241 1.23 -8.13 -9.11
N VAL A 242 2.23 -7.55 -9.78
CA VAL A 242 2.94 -8.19 -10.90
C VAL A 242 3.65 -9.47 -10.47
N ARG A 243 4.38 -9.43 -9.34
CA ARG A 243 5.04 -10.59 -8.72
C ARG A 243 4.04 -11.71 -8.50
N ARG A 244 2.94 -11.42 -7.82
CA ARG A 244 1.92 -12.42 -7.47
C ARG A 244 1.24 -12.99 -8.72
N SER A 245 0.81 -12.14 -9.66
CA SER A 245 0.21 -12.57 -10.93
C SER A 245 1.10 -13.57 -11.68
N LEU A 246 2.38 -13.22 -11.88
CA LEU A 246 3.34 -14.06 -12.57
C LEU A 246 3.58 -15.38 -11.83
N ARG A 247 3.73 -15.34 -10.49
CA ARG A 247 3.86 -16.54 -9.62
C ARG A 247 2.65 -17.47 -9.70
N GLU A 248 1.45 -16.93 -9.85
CA GLU A 248 0.20 -17.68 -10.07
C GLU A 248 0.06 -18.22 -11.51
N GLY A 249 1.03 -17.94 -12.40
CA GLY A 249 1.05 -18.40 -13.79
C GLY A 249 0.24 -17.50 -14.74
N ILE A 250 -0.09 -16.29 -14.33
CA ILE A 250 -0.95 -15.34 -15.05
C ILE A 250 -0.11 -14.13 -15.50
N VAL A 251 -0.24 -13.74 -16.77
CA VAL A 251 0.34 -12.46 -17.23
C VAL A 251 -0.56 -11.33 -16.71
N PRO A 252 -0.04 -10.34 -15.97
CA PRO A 252 -0.84 -9.22 -15.48
C PRO A 252 -1.45 -8.42 -16.65
N ARG A 253 -2.50 -7.66 -16.36
CA ARG A 253 -3.14 -6.77 -17.33
C ARG A 253 -2.30 -5.48 -17.46
N ALA A 254 -2.28 -4.85 -18.63
CA ALA A 254 -1.49 -3.62 -18.85
C ALA A 254 -1.88 -2.46 -17.91
N ASP A 255 -3.14 -2.36 -17.51
CA ASP A 255 -3.67 -1.39 -16.54
C ASP A 255 -3.31 -1.70 -15.08
N THR A 256 -2.85 -2.93 -14.78
CA THR A 256 -2.31 -3.28 -13.44
C THR A 256 -0.81 -3.03 -13.29
N VAL A 257 -0.14 -2.52 -14.34
CA VAL A 257 1.32 -2.36 -14.39
C VAL A 257 1.67 -0.87 -14.41
N ARG A 258 1.87 -0.29 -13.22
CA ARG A 258 2.40 1.08 -13.05
C ARG A 258 3.93 1.03 -13.04
N VAL A 259 4.55 1.55 -14.11
CA VAL A 259 5.98 1.33 -14.39
C VAL A 259 6.86 2.07 -13.37
N GLU A 260 6.43 3.25 -12.93
CA GLU A 260 7.06 4.04 -11.88
C GLU A 260 7.12 3.31 -10.53
N GLU A 261 6.05 2.61 -10.14
CA GLU A 261 6.01 1.82 -8.92
C GLU A 261 6.94 0.60 -9.03
N MET A 262 7.01 -0.04 -10.21
CA MET A 262 7.97 -1.12 -10.44
C MET A 262 9.41 -0.64 -10.35
N ILE A 263 9.74 0.52 -10.96
CA ILE A 263 11.08 1.12 -10.90
C ILE A 263 11.45 1.41 -9.43
N ASN A 264 10.55 2.03 -8.67
CA ASN A 264 10.84 2.53 -7.32
C ASN A 264 10.64 1.51 -6.19
N TYR A 265 10.13 0.32 -6.49
CA TYR A 265 10.12 -0.81 -5.54
C TYR A 265 11.53 -1.15 -5.01
N PHE A 266 12.57 -1.01 -5.84
CA PHE A 266 13.92 -1.46 -5.50
C PHE A 266 14.73 -0.41 -4.72
N PRO A 267 15.53 -0.83 -3.72
CA PRO A 267 16.50 0.06 -3.10
C PRO A 267 17.63 0.37 -4.09
N TYR A 268 17.96 1.65 -4.22
CA TYR A 268 19.10 2.15 -5.02
C TYR A 268 20.06 2.98 -4.16
N ASP A 269 21.36 2.86 -4.41
CA ASP A 269 22.44 3.61 -3.74
C ASP A 269 22.66 4.98 -4.40
N TRP A 270 21.57 5.76 -4.52
CA TRP A 270 21.65 7.16 -4.94
C TRP A 270 22.31 8.00 -3.86
N LYS A 271 23.27 8.88 -4.23
CA LYS A 271 23.98 9.72 -3.25
C LYS A 271 22.98 10.59 -2.47
N GLY A 272 22.89 10.39 -1.16
CA GLY A 272 22.12 11.25 -0.26
C GLY A 272 22.68 12.68 -0.14
N PRO A 273 21.90 13.61 0.43
CA PRO A 273 22.38 14.94 0.79
C PRO A 273 23.33 14.89 1.99
N ASP A 274 24.30 15.80 2.01
CA ASP A 274 25.35 15.82 3.05
C ASP A 274 24.86 16.35 4.42
N SER A 275 23.63 16.88 4.53
CA SER A 275 23.03 17.34 5.79
C SER A 275 21.51 17.50 5.73
N ALA A 276 20.83 17.37 6.87
CA ALA A 276 19.36 17.45 6.99
C ALA A 276 18.74 18.82 6.62
N SER A 277 19.52 19.90 6.62
CA SER A 277 19.03 21.24 6.22
C SER A 277 18.73 21.36 4.73
N THR A 278 19.32 20.47 3.92
CA THR A 278 19.02 20.31 2.50
C THR A 278 18.48 18.89 2.33
N PRO A 279 17.17 18.65 2.54
CA PRO A 279 16.63 17.31 2.75
C PRO A 279 16.73 16.37 1.54
N PHE A 280 17.11 16.89 0.36
CA PHE A 280 17.22 16.14 -0.89
C PHE A 280 18.54 16.39 -1.61
N ASN A 281 19.06 15.34 -2.25
CA ASN A 281 20.04 15.45 -3.32
C ASN A 281 19.47 14.86 -4.61
N SER A 282 19.72 15.54 -5.74
CA SER A 282 19.26 15.17 -7.08
C SER A 282 20.43 14.67 -7.93
N THR A 283 20.35 13.42 -8.36
CA THR A 283 21.30 12.79 -9.28
C THR A 283 20.65 12.69 -10.65
N VAL A 284 21.18 13.45 -11.63
CA VAL A 284 20.67 13.44 -13.01
C VAL A 284 21.75 12.98 -13.99
N SER A 285 21.38 12.04 -14.85
CA SER A 285 22.27 11.38 -15.82
C SER A 285 21.56 11.13 -17.15
N VAL A 286 22.28 11.22 -18.25
CA VAL A 286 21.83 10.89 -19.61
C VAL A 286 22.61 9.66 -20.09
N MET A 287 21.96 8.73 -20.79
CA MET A 287 22.60 7.51 -21.32
C MET A 287 21.95 7.06 -22.63
N PRO A 288 22.63 6.26 -23.49
CA PRO A 288 21.99 5.63 -24.65
C PRO A 288 20.79 4.75 -24.28
N THR A 289 19.73 4.76 -25.10
CA THR A 289 18.53 3.94 -24.87
C THR A 289 18.74 2.51 -25.39
N PRO A 290 18.66 1.45 -24.55
CA PRO A 290 18.96 0.07 -25.00
C PRO A 290 18.02 -0.49 -26.06
N TRP A 291 16.81 0.06 -26.21
CA TRP A 291 15.81 -0.35 -27.19
C TRP A 291 15.70 0.56 -28.42
N ASN A 292 16.45 1.68 -28.47
CA ASN A 292 16.28 2.71 -29.49
C ASN A 292 17.57 3.53 -29.68
N GLU A 293 18.37 3.20 -30.70
CA GLU A 293 19.69 3.82 -30.95
C GLU A 293 19.64 5.35 -31.18
N HIS A 294 18.48 5.87 -31.57
CA HIS A 294 18.29 7.30 -31.86
C HIS A 294 17.93 8.14 -30.62
N THR A 295 17.43 7.55 -29.53
CA THR A 295 17.05 8.30 -28.31
C THR A 295 18.14 8.24 -27.23
N ARG A 296 17.90 8.97 -26.13
CA ARG A 296 18.62 8.85 -24.87
C ARG A 296 17.62 8.66 -23.73
N LEU A 297 18.07 8.01 -22.66
CA LEU A 297 17.35 7.99 -21.39
C LEU A 297 17.93 9.06 -20.47
N MET A 298 17.12 10.04 -20.09
CA MET A 298 17.45 10.99 -19.02
C MET A 298 16.80 10.51 -17.72
N HIS A 299 17.65 10.07 -16.81
CA HIS A 299 17.30 9.47 -15.53
C HIS A 299 17.47 10.51 -14.42
N VAL A 300 16.37 10.86 -13.74
CA VAL A 300 16.29 11.83 -12.64
C VAL A 300 16.01 11.07 -11.36
N ALA A 301 17.02 10.94 -10.50
CA ALA A 301 16.90 10.31 -9.19
C ALA A 301 16.99 11.34 -8.06
N ILE A 302 16.21 11.14 -7.02
CA ILE A 302 16.20 11.96 -5.80
C ILE A 302 16.39 11.03 -4.61
N LYS A 303 17.29 11.40 -3.69
CA LYS A 303 17.49 10.71 -2.41
C LYS A 303 17.20 11.67 -1.25
N GLY A 304 16.33 11.22 -0.35
CA GLY A 304 16.05 11.89 0.92
C GLY A 304 17.18 11.72 1.95
N PHE A 305 17.31 12.68 2.86
CA PHE A 305 18.20 12.57 4.01
C PHE A 305 17.84 11.35 4.88
N ASP A 306 18.86 10.55 5.22
CA ASP A 306 18.73 9.34 6.03
C ASP A 306 19.03 9.66 7.51
N ALA A 307 17.97 9.70 8.33
CA ALA A 307 18.01 10.03 9.74
C ALA A 307 18.28 8.76 10.56
N LYS A 308 19.46 8.74 11.20
CA LYS A 308 19.96 7.57 11.94
C LYS A 308 18.94 7.13 13.00
N PRO A 309 18.83 5.83 13.31
CA PRO A 309 17.86 5.31 14.30
C PRO A 309 17.88 5.96 15.70
N ALA A 310 19.01 6.55 16.11
CA ALA A 310 19.13 7.28 17.37
C ALA A 310 18.54 8.71 17.34
N GLU A 311 18.34 9.29 16.14
CA GLU A 311 17.87 10.65 15.91
C GLU A 311 16.37 10.69 15.53
N GLN A 312 15.73 9.52 15.41
CA GLN A 312 14.33 9.38 14.97
C GLN A 312 13.32 9.89 16.03
N PRO A 313 12.27 10.65 15.63
CA PRO A 313 11.20 11.08 16.53
C PRO A 313 10.47 9.93 17.24
N LYS A 314 9.88 10.16 18.42
CA LYS A 314 9.05 9.15 19.12
C LYS A 314 7.81 8.80 18.28
N ALA A 315 7.45 7.52 18.24
CA ALA A 315 6.27 7.02 17.54
C ALA A 315 5.07 6.73 18.46
N ASN A 316 3.88 6.94 17.91
CA ASN A 316 2.57 6.59 18.45
C ASN A 316 1.75 5.98 17.29
N LEU A 317 1.68 4.66 17.26
CA LEU A 317 1.08 3.90 16.17
C LEU A 317 -0.22 3.25 16.62
N VAL A 318 -1.27 3.37 15.80
CA VAL A 318 -2.55 2.71 16.03
C VAL A 318 -2.80 1.71 14.91
N PHE A 319 -2.72 0.43 15.25
CA PHE A 319 -3.01 -0.66 14.35
C PHE A 319 -4.53 -0.80 14.23
N LEU A 320 -5.07 -0.51 13.05
CA LEU A 320 -6.49 -0.65 12.74
C LEU A 320 -6.66 -1.89 11.85
N ILE A 321 -7.11 -2.99 12.44
CA ILE A 321 -7.02 -4.32 11.84
C ILE A 321 -8.41 -4.83 11.46
N ASP A 322 -8.53 -5.21 10.19
CA ASP A 322 -9.65 -6.00 9.69
C ASP A 322 -9.60 -7.41 10.29
N VAL A 323 -10.68 -7.81 10.96
CA VAL A 323 -10.86 -9.19 11.46
C VAL A 323 -12.17 -9.78 10.95
N SER A 324 -12.65 -9.33 9.80
CA SER A 324 -13.82 -9.90 9.13
C SER A 324 -13.59 -11.38 8.74
N GLY A 325 -14.68 -12.08 8.42
CA GLY A 325 -14.63 -13.50 8.07
C GLY A 325 -13.76 -13.84 6.83
N SER A 326 -13.52 -12.88 5.92
CA SER A 326 -12.67 -13.08 4.74
C SER A 326 -11.17 -13.05 5.06
N MET A 327 -10.77 -12.47 6.20
CA MET A 327 -9.38 -12.40 6.67
C MET A 327 -8.81 -13.77 7.16
N ASN A 328 -9.56 -14.86 7.03
CA ASN A 328 -9.21 -16.20 7.52
C ASN A 328 -8.31 -17.03 6.55
N GLU A 329 -7.74 -16.42 5.50
CA GLU A 329 -6.76 -17.07 4.63
C GLU A 329 -5.32 -16.91 5.15
N GLN A 330 -4.42 -17.83 4.78
CA GLN A 330 -3.04 -17.88 5.29
C GLN A 330 -2.19 -16.64 4.91
N ASP A 331 -2.55 -15.97 3.83
CA ASP A 331 -1.98 -14.72 3.30
C ASP A 331 -2.72 -13.46 3.79
N LYS A 332 -3.69 -13.62 4.71
CA LYS A 332 -4.46 -12.53 5.35
C LYS A 332 -4.08 -12.36 6.83
N LEU A 333 -4.99 -12.60 7.79
CA LEU A 333 -4.72 -12.32 9.21
C LEU A 333 -3.47 -13.03 9.78
N PRO A 334 -3.14 -14.29 9.45
CA PRO A 334 -1.91 -14.93 9.93
C PRO A 334 -0.63 -14.28 9.37
N LEU A 335 -0.68 -13.77 8.14
CA LEU A 335 0.42 -13.00 7.55
C LEU A 335 0.51 -11.61 8.21
N LEU A 336 -0.61 -10.93 8.43
CA LEU A 336 -0.71 -9.65 9.14
C LEU A 336 -0.17 -9.74 10.57
N GLN A 337 -0.55 -10.77 11.34
CA GLN A 337 0.00 -11.04 12.67
C GLN A 337 1.53 -11.20 12.61
N SER A 338 2.03 -11.98 11.64
CA SER A 338 3.47 -12.17 11.42
C SER A 338 4.19 -10.87 11.05
N ALA A 339 3.57 -10.05 10.18
CA ALA A 339 4.07 -8.76 9.73
C ALA A 339 4.15 -7.74 10.87
N PHE A 340 3.10 -7.64 11.70
CA PHE A 340 3.05 -6.67 12.80
C PHE A 340 3.94 -7.10 13.99
N ARG A 341 4.19 -8.41 14.17
CA ARG A 341 5.26 -8.90 15.07
C ARG A 341 6.65 -8.42 14.65
N LEU A 342 6.95 -8.31 13.34
CA LEU A 342 8.24 -7.80 12.86
C LEU A 342 8.38 -6.30 13.21
N LEU A 343 7.36 -5.50 12.88
CA LEU A 343 7.31 -4.06 13.21
C LEU A 343 7.46 -3.81 14.72
N VAL A 344 6.63 -4.44 15.55
CA VAL A 344 6.69 -4.31 17.02
C VAL A 344 8.06 -4.72 17.59
N ASN A 345 8.82 -5.55 16.88
CA ASN A 345 10.17 -5.90 17.31
C ASN A 345 11.24 -4.86 17.00
N ARG A 346 11.06 -4.01 15.98
CA ARG A 346 12.00 -2.95 15.59
C ARG A 346 11.72 -1.60 16.27
N LEU A 347 10.50 -1.36 16.77
CA LEU A 347 10.14 -0.16 17.56
C LEU A 347 10.90 -0.09 18.90
N ARG A 348 11.08 1.12 19.45
CA ARG A 348 11.90 1.37 20.66
C ARG A 348 11.04 1.38 21.93
N PRO A 349 11.59 1.10 23.12
CA PRO A 349 10.81 0.90 24.36
C PRO A 349 9.86 2.04 24.77
N ASP A 350 10.17 3.28 24.39
CA ASP A 350 9.34 4.45 24.70
C ASP A 350 8.27 4.77 23.65
N ASP A 351 8.30 4.14 22.47
CA ASP A 351 7.25 4.27 21.46
C ASP A 351 5.93 3.62 21.94
N THR A 352 4.78 4.09 21.44
CA THR A 352 3.44 3.66 21.87
C THR A 352 2.73 2.88 20.75
N VAL A 353 2.05 1.77 21.10
CA VAL A 353 1.15 1.03 20.21
C VAL A 353 -0.26 0.93 20.81
N SER A 354 -1.28 1.07 19.97
CA SER A 354 -2.67 0.74 20.27
C SER A 354 -3.23 -0.20 19.19
N ILE A 355 -4.24 -1.00 19.51
CA ILE A 355 -4.88 -1.92 18.55
C ILE A 355 -6.40 -1.76 18.61
N VAL A 356 -6.98 -1.43 17.44
CA VAL A 356 -8.42 -1.41 17.17
C VAL A 356 -8.72 -2.46 16.12
N THR A 357 -9.73 -3.29 16.36
CA THR A 357 -10.28 -4.19 15.34
C THR A 357 -11.64 -3.69 14.88
N TYR A 358 -12.00 -4.00 13.63
CA TYR A 358 -13.37 -3.85 13.16
C TYR A 358 -13.91 -5.18 12.61
N ALA A 359 -14.97 -5.69 13.22
CA ALA A 359 -15.85 -6.72 12.66
C ALA A 359 -17.17 -6.78 13.45
N GLY A 360 -18.29 -6.49 12.78
CA GLY A 360 -19.60 -6.27 13.39
C GLY A 360 -19.67 -4.90 14.06
N ASP A 361 -18.92 -4.77 15.16
CA ASP A 361 -18.67 -3.52 15.87
C ASP A 361 -17.17 -3.17 15.81
N ALA A 362 -16.82 -1.93 16.16
CA ALA A 362 -15.43 -1.54 16.37
C ALA A 362 -15.01 -1.80 17.83
N GLY A 363 -13.88 -2.48 18.02
CA GLY A 363 -13.39 -2.88 19.33
C GLY A 363 -11.95 -2.48 19.58
N THR A 364 -11.69 -1.77 20.67
CA THR A 364 -10.31 -1.53 21.13
C THR A 364 -9.79 -2.77 21.87
N VAL A 365 -8.94 -3.54 21.19
CA VAL A 365 -8.26 -4.73 21.72
C VAL A 365 -7.11 -4.32 22.64
N LEU A 366 -6.43 -3.21 22.34
CA LEU A 366 -5.31 -2.69 23.13
C LEU A 366 -5.36 -1.17 23.23
N GLU A 367 -5.68 -0.66 24.42
CA GLU A 367 -5.49 0.74 24.80
C GLU A 367 -3.98 1.13 24.80
N PRO A 368 -3.61 2.40 24.57
CA PRO A 368 -2.24 2.83 24.30
C PRO A 368 -1.22 2.29 25.30
N THR A 369 -0.34 1.44 24.80
CA THR A 369 0.61 0.63 25.57
C THR A 369 2.02 0.88 25.06
N LYS A 370 3.00 1.03 25.96
CA LYS A 370 4.40 1.24 25.56
C LYS A 370 5.03 -0.04 25.02
N ILE A 371 5.97 0.07 24.10
CA ILE A 371 6.82 -1.05 23.66
C ILE A 371 7.65 -1.65 24.81
N SER A 372 7.86 -0.93 25.93
CA SER A 372 8.38 -1.52 27.17
C SER A 372 7.52 -2.65 27.76
N GLU A 373 6.23 -2.72 27.41
CA GLU A 373 5.31 -3.82 27.71
C GLU A 373 5.18 -4.78 26.50
N LYS A 374 6.23 -4.97 25.68
CA LYS A 374 6.19 -5.68 24.38
C LYS A 374 5.33 -6.94 24.37
N ASP A 375 5.49 -7.83 25.36
CA ASP A 375 4.77 -9.11 25.42
C ASP A 375 3.25 -8.93 25.46
N LYS A 376 2.73 -7.86 26.08
CA LYS A 376 1.30 -7.52 26.10
C LYS A 376 0.79 -7.11 24.71
N ILE A 377 1.62 -6.43 23.92
CA ILE A 377 1.32 -6.03 22.54
C ILE A 377 1.34 -7.27 21.63
N LEU A 378 2.37 -8.12 21.75
CA LEU A 378 2.48 -9.35 20.98
C LEU A 378 1.33 -10.32 21.30
N ASN A 379 1.00 -10.53 22.58
CA ASN A 379 -0.16 -11.34 22.98
C ASN A 379 -1.48 -10.79 22.40
N ALA A 380 -1.68 -9.47 22.39
CA ALA A 380 -2.88 -8.87 21.81
C ALA A 380 -3.00 -9.15 20.29
N ILE A 381 -1.91 -9.04 19.53
CA ILE A 381 -1.83 -9.43 18.11
C ILE A 381 -2.12 -10.92 17.94
N ASP A 382 -1.54 -11.77 18.80
CA ASP A 382 -1.63 -13.23 18.70
C ASP A 382 -3.03 -13.76 19.05
N THR A 383 -3.81 -13.02 19.84
CA THR A 383 -5.22 -13.36 20.15
C THR A 383 -6.23 -12.90 19.10
N LEU A 384 -5.82 -12.25 18.02
CA LEU A 384 -6.73 -11.84 16.94
C LEU A 384 -7.30 -13.05 16.21
N THR A 385 -8.63 -13.10 16.05
CA THR A 385 -9.36 -14.18 15.37
C THR A 385 -10.37 -13.59 14.38
N PRO A 386 -10.53 -14.17 13.18
CA PRO A 386 -11.47 -13.66 12.19
C PRO A 386 -12.92 -14.05 12.50
N GLY A 387 -13.85 -13.11 12.34
CA GLY A 387 -15.29 -13.33 12.50
C GLY A 387 -16.08 -12.03 12.58
N GLY A 388 -17.21 -11.97 11.85
CA GLY A 388 -18.07 -10.78 11.77
C GLY A 388 -18.07 -10.14 10.37
N SER A 389 -18.87 -9.08 10.22
CA SER A 389 -19.03 -8.29 8.98
C SER A 389 -18.22 -6.99 9.02
N THR A 390 -17.93 -6.37 7.88
CA THR A 390 -17.15 -5.11 7.85
C THR A 390 -17.89 -3.92 8.48
N ALA A 391 -17.18 -3.08 9.24
CA ALA A 391 -17.71 -1.89 9.92
C ALA A 391 -16.66 -0.75 10.01
N GLY A 392 -16.07 -0.39 8.86
CA GLY A 392 -14.82 0.39 8.79
C GLY A 392 -14.87 1.80 9.42
N GLU A 393 -16.00 2.51 9.35
CA GLU A 393 -16.07 3.91 9.83
C GLU A 393 -15.88 4.04 11.34
N ALA A 394 -16.51 3.14 12.10
CA ALA A 394 -16.39 3.10 13.55
C ALA A 394 -14.95 2.74 13.97
N GLY A 395 -14.31 1.83 13.22
CA GLY A 395 -12.90 1.47 13.40
C GLY A 395 -11.96 2.67 13.19
N ILE A 396 -12.12 3.40 12.09
CA ILE A 396 -11.33 4.62 11.82
C ILE A 396 -11.53 5.68 12.91
N LYS A 397 -12.78 5.94 13.33
CA LYS A 397 -13.08 6.94 14.37
C LYS A 397 -12.47 6.57 15.73
N GLU A 398 -12.52 5.30 16.12
CA GLU A 398 -11.88 4.81 17.35
C GLU A 398 -10.35 4.84 17.24
N ALA A 399 -9.78 4.49 16.08
CA ALA A 399 -8.34 4.55 15.86
C ALA A 399 -7.78 5.98 15.99
N TYR A 400 -8.46 6.98 15.39
CA TYR A 400 -8.10 8.38 15.58
C TYR A 400 -8.29 8.84 17.03
N ARG A 401 -9.34 8.38 17.75
CA ARG A 401 -9.51 8.64 19.18
C ARG A 401 -8.33 8.14 20.02
N LEU A 402 -7.83 6.93 19.74
CA LEU A 402 -6.64 6.40 20.43
C LEU A 402 -5.37 7.17 20.06
N ALA A 403 -5.18 7.49 18.77
CA ALA A 403 -4.02 8.27 18.31
C ALA A 403 -3.95 9.64 19.01
N GLN A 404 -5.08 10.35 19.11
CA GLN A 404 -5.17 11.61 19.87
C GLN A 404 -4.95 11.41 21.38
N LYS A 405 -5.46 10.32 21.97
CA LYS A 405 -5.32 10.02 23.41
C LYS A 405 -3.87 9.85 23.86
N SER A 406 -3.01 9.32 22.98
CA SER A 406 -1.58 9.12 23.23
C SER A 406 -0.67 10.00 22.35
N PHE A 407 -1.18 11.13 21.86
CA PHE A 407 -0.51 11.99 20.90
C PHE A 407 0.87 12.46 21.36
N VAL A 408 1.83 12.42 20.44
CA VAL A 408 3.23 12.80 20.66
C VAL A 408 3.53 14.07 19.87
N ASN A 409 3.71 15.18 20.58
CA ASN A 409 4.19 16.43 19.99
C ASN A 409 5.58 16.20 19.37
N ASP A 410 5.79 16.73 18.17
CA ASP A 410 7.01 16.57 17.38
C ASP A 410 7.43 15.09 17.14
N GLY A 411 6.46 14.17 17.19
CA GLY A 411 6.63 12.73 16.95
C GLY A 411 5.76 12.20 15.82
N ILE A 412 5.93 10.92 15.47
CA ILE A 412 5.01 10.23 14.55
C ILE A 412 3.71 9.94 15.30
N ASN A 413 2.58 10.37 14.72
CA ASN A 413 1.26 9.89 15.10
C ASN A 413 0.61 9.30 13.84
N ARG A 414 0.36 8.00 13.80
CA ARG A 414 -0.12 7.34 12.59
C ARG A 414 -1.06 6.17 12.86
N VAL A 415 -2.18 6.16 12.14
CA VAL A 415 -3.05 4.99 12.00
C VAL A 415 -2.52 4.12 10.87
N MET A 416 -2.45 2.81 11.11
CA MET A 416 -2.03 1.81 10.14
C MET A 416 -3.21 0.85 9.91
N LEU A 417 -3.96 1.11 8.84
CA LEU A 417 -5.10 0.30 8.42
C LEU A 417 -4.60 -0.94 7.69
N ALA A 418 -5.06 -2.13 8.08
CA ALA A 418 -4.71 -3.40 7.44
C ALA A 418 -5.97 -4.23 7.13
N THR A 419 -6.17 -4.59 5.87
CA THR A 419 -7.43 -5.16 5.32
C THR A 419 -7.18 -6.05 4.09
N ASP A 420 -8.16 -6.86 3.66
CA ASP A 420 -8.14 -7.57 2.37
C ASP A 420 -8.81 -6.80 1.21
N GLY A 421 -9.12 -5.52 1.43
CA GLY A 421 -9.54 -4.57 0.40
C GLY A 421 -11.06 -4.33 0.36
N ASP A 422 -11.86 -5.13 1.07
CA ASP A 422 -13.30 -4.86 1.25
C ASP A 422 -13.54 -3.77 2.29
N PHE A 423 -13.10 -2.53 2.01
CA PHE A 423 -13.29 -1.40 2.91
C PHE A 423 -14.74 -0.86 2.87
N ASN A 424 -15.70 -1.73 3.19
CA ASN A 424 -17.10 -1.39 3.43
C ASN A 424 -17.22 -0.57 4.73
N VAL A 425 -17.09 0.75 4.57
CA VAL A 425 -17.06 1.74 5.66
C VAL A 425 -18.38 1.78 6.43
N GLY A 426 -19.52 1.67 5.73
CA GLY A 426 -20.87 1.83 6.26
C GLY A 426 -21.85 2.30 5.17
N GLN A 427 -22.91 3.01 5.55
CA GLN A 427 -23.80 3.73 4.61
C GLN A 427 -23.35 5.20 4.39
N THR A 428 -22.07 5.47 4.59
CA THR A 428 -21.49 6.81 4.64
C THR A 428 -20.77 7.11 3.33
N ASP A 429 -20.87 8.35 2.86
CA ASP A 429 -20.29 8.81 1.61
C ASP A 429 -18.74 8.78 1.67
N ASP A 430 -18.09 8.38 0.58
CA ASP A 430 -16.62 8.35 0.47
C ASP A 430 -16.02 9.73 0.79
N ASP A 431 -16.74 10.80 0.47
CA ASP A 431 -16.32 12.16 0.74
C ASP A 431 -16.37 12.56 2.23
N ASP A 432 -17.22 11.94 3.05
CA ASP A 432 -17.18 12.15 4.52
C ASP A 432 -15.97 11.46 5.16
N LEU A 433 -15.58 10.29 4.63
CA LEU A 433 -14.34 9.63 5.03
C LEU A 433 -13.12 10.48 4.66
N LYS A 434 -13.04 11.00 3.42
CA LYS A 434 -11.97 11.92 2.99
C LYS A 434 -11.90 13.16 3.89
N ARG A 435 -13.04 13.80 4.18
CA ARG A 435 -13.12 14.96 5.10
C ARG A 435 -12.61 14.64 6.51
N LEU A 436 -12.89 13.44 7.03
CA LEU A 436 -12.36 13.00 8.33
C LEU A 436 -10.84 12.84 8.27
N ILE A 437 -10.32 12.07 7.30
CA ILE A 437 -8.88 11.81 7.15
C ILE A 437 -8.11 13.13 6.97
N GLU A 438 -8.59 14.03 6.11
CA GLU A 438 -8.03 15.37 5.91
C GLU A 438 -7.95 16.20 7.21
N LYS A 439 -8.98 16.12 8.06
CA LYS A 439 -9.05 16.85 9.33
C LYS A 439 -8.05 16.30 10.34
N GLU A 440 -7.93 14.97 10.41
CA GLU A 440 -7.01 14.32 11.35
C GLU A 440 -5.54 14.47 10.91
N ARG A 441 -5.29 14.44 9.58
CA ARG A 441 -4.04 14.87 8.96
C ARG A 441 -3.62 16.27 9.39
N LYS A 442 -4.55 17.23 9.42
CA LYS A 442 -4.31 18.64 9.81
C LYS A 442 -3.97 18.83 11.30
N ILE A 443 -4.24 17.84 12.16
CA ILE A 443 -3.72 17.81 13.55
C ILE A 443 -2.47 16.93 13.72
N GLY A 444 -1.89 16.44 12.62
CA GLY A 444 -0.66 15.64 12.62
C GLY A 444 -0.84 14.14 12.85
N VAL A 445 -2.06 13.59 12.68
CA VAL A 445 -2.29 12.14 12.70
C VAL A 445 -2.47 11.62 11.27
N PHE A 446 -1.46 10.93 10.76
CA PHE A 446 -1.45 10.39 9.39
C PHE A 446 -2.11 9.01 9.30
N LEU A 447 -2.40 8.55 8.08
CA LEU A 447 -3.00 7.24 7.80
C LEU A 447 -2.22 6.52 6.69
N SER A 448 -1.98 5.22 6.86
CA SER A 448 -1.39 4.35 5.82
C SER A 448 -2.19 3.06 5.71
N VAL A 449 -2.21 2.47 4.51
CA VAL A 449 -3.09 1.34 4.19
C VAL A 449 -2.26 0.16 3.68
N PHE A 450 -2.50 -1.01 4.28
CA PHE A 450 -1.79 -2.26 4.01
C PHE A 450 -2.80 -3.33 3.55
N GLY A 451 -2.76 -3.66 2.26
CA GLY A 451 -3.59 -4.72 1.68
C GLY A 451 -2.97 -6.09 1.89
N PHE A 452 -3.79 -7.09 2.21
CA PHE A 452 -3.39 -8.49 2.42
C PHE A 452 -4.30 -9.46 1.62
N GLY A 453 -3.75 -10.60 1.16
CA GLY A 453 -4.52 -11.63 0.47
C GLY A 453 -5.24 -11.17 -0.82
N ARG A 454 -6.35 -11.83 -1.18
CA ARG A 454 -6.77 -11.96 -2.60
C ARG A 454 -8.23 -11.58 -2.87
N GLY A 455 -8.48 -11.09 -4.09
CA GLY A 455 -9.77 -11.27 -4.80
C GLY A 455 -10.80 -10.14 -4.73
N ASN A 456 -10.54 -9.06 -3.99
CA ASN A 456 -11.46 -7.92 -3.85
C ASN A 456 -10.71 -6.60 -3.57
N LEU A 457 -9.50 -6.43 -4.12
CA LEU A 457 -8.64 -5.29 -3.78
C LEU A 457 -9.16 -4.02 -4.49
N ASN A 458 -9.69 -3.10 -3.69
CA ASN A 458 -10.07 -1.77 -4.13
C ASN A 458 -8.85 -0.84 -4.08
N ASP A 459 -7.85 -1.10 -4.93
CA ASP A 459 -6.55 -0.42 -4.97
C ASP A 459 -6.70 1.11 -5.03
N GLN A 460 -7.59 1.61 -5.90
CA GLN A 460 -7.96 3.02 -6.00
C GLN A 460 -8.40 3.62 -4.66
N MET A 461 -9.22 2.91 -3.87
CA MET A 461 -9.66 3.38 -2.55
C MET A 461 -8.52 3.34 -1.53
N MET A 462 -7.65 2.31 -1.56
CA MET A 462 -6.48 2.25 -0.67
C MET A 462 -5.52 3.42 -0.93
N GLN A 463 -5.19 3.68 -2.19
CA GLN A 463 -4.38 4.85 -2.60
C GLN A 463 -5.06 6.16 -2.19
N THR A 464 -6.36 6.32 -2.50
CA THR A 464 -7.12 7.53 -2.14
C THR A 464 -7.13 7.79 -0.63
N ILE A 465 -7.32 6.76 0.20
CA ILE A 465 -7.33 6.87 1.66
C ILE A 465 -5.93 7.22 2.20
N ALA A 466 -4.88 6.58 1.67
CA ALA A 466 -3.49 6.83 2.08
C ALA A 466 -3.03 8.25 1.71
N GLN A 467 -3.24 8.67 0.46
CA GLN A 467 -2.91 10.01 -0.05
C GLN A 467 -3.59 11.12 0.75
N ASN A 468 -4.90 11.02 1.01
CA ASN A 468 -5.63 12.02 1.81
C ASN A 468 -5.12 12.10 3.27
N GLY A 469 -4.44 11.06 3.75
CA GLY A 469 -3.85 10.96 5.08
C GLY A 469 -2.34 11.18 5.16
N ASN A 470 -1.68 11.55 4.05
CA ASN A 470 -0.22 11.69 3.88
C ASN A 470 0.55 10.50 4.46
N GLY A 471 0.15 9.31 4.03
CA GLY A 471 0.88 8.06 4.20
C GLY A 471 0.75 7.18 2.96
N THR A 472 1.34 5.99 3.03
CA THR A 472 1.56 5.11 1.85
C THR A 472 0.49 4.03 1.71
N ALA A 473 0.22 3.60 0.48
CA ALA A 473 -0.48 2.36 0.20
C ALA A 473 0.52 1.25 -0.17
N ALA A 474 0.39 0.08 0.46
CA ALA A 474 1.26 -1.07 0.18
C ALA A 474 0.47 -2.38 0.18
N TYR A 475 0.89 -3.35 -0.63
CA TYR A 475 0.27 -4.67 -0.73
C TYR A 475 1.26 -5.76 -0.34
N ILE A 476 0.93 -6.50 0.73
CA ILE A 476 1.80 -7.47 1.39
C ILE A 476 1.33 -8.88 1.01
N ASP A 477 2.00 -9.47 0.01
CA ASP A 477 1.74 -10.82 -0.50
C ASP A 477 2.54 -11.91 0.25
N THR A 478 3.58 -11.52 0.99
CA THR A 478 4.57 -12.42 1.60
C THR A 478 5.19 -11.82 2.86
N LEU A 479 5.81 -12.67 3.69
CA LEU A 479 6.55 -12.22 4.88
C LEU A 479 7.81 -11.41 4.52
N ALA A 480 8.41 -11.66 3.34
CA ALA A 480 9.52 -10.85 2.83
C ALA A 480 9.06 -9.43 2.45
N GLU A 481 7.86 -9.30 1.84
CA GLU A 481 7.26 -7.99 1.60
C GLU A 481 6.89 -7.27 2.91
N ALA A 482 6.41 -8.01 3.91
CA ALA A 482 6.17 -7.46 5.24
C ALA A 482 7.45 -6.92 5.90
N GLU A 483 8.58 -7.63 5.79
CA GLU A 483 9.87 -7.15 6.31
C GLU A 483 10.41 -5.96 5.50
N LYS A 484 10.23 -5.95 4.17
CA LYS A 484 10.50 -4.77 3.34
C LYS A 484 9.71 -3.55 3.83
N VAL A 485 8.38 -3.62 3.74
CA VAL A 485 7.49 -2.47 3.92
C VAL A 485 7.44 -1.96 5.36
N LEU A 486 7.35 -2.85 6.35
CA LEU A 486 7.10 -2.48 7.75
C LEU A 486 8.37 -2.40 8.61
N VAL A 487 9.54 -2.72 8.06
CA VAL A 487 10.76 -2.87 8.86
C VAL A 487 12.00 -2.25 8.23
N GLU A 488 12.30 -2.53 6.96
CA GLU A 488 13.44 -1.89 6.28
C GLU A 488 13.04 -0.50 5.73
N ASP A 489 11.92 -0.43 5.01
CA ASP A 489 11.30 0.82 4.53
C ASP A 489 10.46 1.53 5.62
N ALA A 490 10.52 1.07 6.87
CA ALA A 490 9.83 1.71 8.00
C ALA A 490 10.25 3.18 8.17
N SER A 491 11.51 3.51 7.86
CA SER A 491 12.00 4.88 8.00
C SER A 491 11.48 5.82 6.90
N SER A 492 11.35 5.31 5.68
CA SER A 492 10.82 6.03 4.52
C SER A 492 9.29 6.12 4.52
N THR A 493 8.59 5.17 5.14
CA THR A 493 7.12 5.23 5.28
C THR A 493 6.67 6.08 6.46
N LEU A 494 7.39 6.06 7.60
CA LEU A 494 6.93 6.70 8.86
C LEU A 494 7.51 8.10 9.14
N PHE A 495 8.75 8.42 8.72
CA PHE A 495 9.39 9.70 9.04
C PHE A 495 9.41 10.67 7.85
N THR A 496 8.32 11.40 7.61
CA THR A 496 8.25 12.47 6.59
C THR A 496 9.33 13.53 6.80
N ILE A 497 10.23 13.73 5.83
CA ILE A 497 11.27 14.78 5.83
C ILE A 497 10.96 15.96 4.90
N ALA A 498 10.01 15.81 3.96
CA ALA A 498 9.33 16.92 3.32
C ALA A 498 7.93 16.53 2.84
N LYS A 499 7.10 17.56 2.65
CA LYS A 499 5.72 17.50 2.15
C LYS A 499 5.62 18.24 0.82
N ASP A 500 4.56 17.95 0.07
CA ASP A 500 4.23 18.62 -1.20
C ASP A 500 5.44 18.74 -2.15
N VAL A 501 6.01 17.59 -2.51
CA VAL A 501 7.24 17.56 -3.32
C VAL A 501 6.93 17.40 -4.81
N LYS A 502 6.98 18.52 -5.52
CA LYS A 502 6.70 18.64 -6.96
C LYS A 502 7.99 18.61 -7.77
N ILE A 503 8.02 17.83 -8.85
CA ILE A 503 9.11 17.82 -9.83
C ILE A 503 8.62 18.49 -11.11
N GLN A 504 9.43 19.41 -11.66
CA GLN A 504 9.23 19.98 -12.98
C GLN A 504 10.51 19.87 -13.81
N VAL A 505 10.38 19.44 -15.05
CA VAL A 505 11.47 19.31 -16.02
C VAL A 505 11.15 20.17 -17.23
N GLU A 506 12.03 21.11 -17.56
CA GLU A 506 11.90 22.01 -18.71
C GLU A 506 12.97 21.68 -19.74
N PHE A 507 12.56 21.14 -20.89
CA PHE A 507 13.46 20.69 -21.97
C PHE A 507 13.91 21.84 -22.87
N ASN A 508 15.11 21.74 -23.43
CA ASN A 508 15.64 22.73 -24.39
C ASN A 508 15.33 22.29 -25.83
N PRO A 509 14.34 22.89 -26.53
CA PRO A 509 14.00 22.58 -27.93
C PRO A 509 15.10 22.84 -28.97
N ASN A 510 16.30 23.26 -28.57
CA ASN A 510 17.49 23.33 -29.43
C ASN A 510 18.38 22.08 -29.34
N LYS A 511 18.24 21.27 -28.29
CA LYS A 511 19.01 20.03 -28.07
C LYS A 511 18.13 18.78 -28.07
N VAL A 512 16.89 18.92 -27.61
CA VAL A 512 15.85 17.87 -27.58
C VAL A 512 14.77 18.25 -28.59
N SER A 513 14.35 17.33 -29.46
CA SER A 513 13.18 17.50 -30.32
C SER A 513 11.90 17.04 -29.61
N GLU A 514 11.97 15.89 -28.94
CA GLU A 514 10.83 15.21 -28.32
C GLU A 514 11.20 14.56 -26.98
N TYR A 515 10.21 14.33 -26.12
CA TYR A 515 10.39 13.52 -24.90
C TYR A 515 9.14 12.70 -24.55
N ARG A 516 9.33 11.66 -23.74
CA ARG A 516 8.28 10.83 -23.12
C ARG A 516 8.70 10.47 -21.70
N LEU A 517 7.82 10.69 -20.72
CA LEU A 517 8.01 10.19 -19.35
C LEU A 517 7.59 8.71 -19.30
N ILE A 518 8.41 7.84 -18.73
CA ILE A 518 8.11 6.41 -18.58
C ILE A 518 7.46 6.20 -17.22
N GLY A 519 6.20 5.74 -17.21
CA GLY A 519 5.36 5.71 -16.02
C GLY A 519 4.78 7.08 -15.66
N TYR A 520 4.32 7.22 -14.42
CA TYR A 520 3.75 8.43 -13.79
C TYR A 520 2.47 8.96 -14.46
N GLU A 521 1.76 8.15 -15.25
CA GLU A 521 0.53 8.57 -15.92
C GLU A 521 -0.57 9.04 -14.95
N THR A 522 -0.67 8.39 -13.79
CA THR A 522 -1.63 8.71 -12.71
C THR A 522 -1.11 9.75 -11.72
N ARG A 523 0.05 10.38 -12.02
CA ARG A 523 0.78 11.32 -11.14
C ARG A 523 1.20 12.62 -11.86
N ALA A 524 0.71 12.84 -13.09
CA ALA A 524 0.95 14.05 -13.85
C ALA A 524 0.22 15.27 -13.24
N LEU A 525 0.88 16.43 -13.22
CA LEU A 525 0.36 17.70 -12.72
C LEU A 525 0.37 18.76 -13.82
N ASN A 526 -0.47 19.80 -13.69
CA ASN A 526 -0.45 20.92 -14.65
C ASN A 526 0.79 21.81 -14.40
N ARG A 527 1.19 22.61 -15.41
CA ARG A 527 2.41 23.43 -15.34
C ARG A 527 2.31 24.52 -14.26
N GLU A 528 1.11 25.05 -14.06
CA GLU A 528 0.72 26.01 -13.04
C GLU A 528 0.76 25.42 -11.62
N ASP A 529 0.39 24.15 -11.45
CA ASP A 529 0.35 23.47 -10.16
C ASP A 529 1.74 23.39 -9.52
N PHE A 530 2.79 23.37 -10.33
CA PHE A 530 4.18 23.42 -9.86
C PHE A 530 4.42 24.55 -8.86
N ASN A 531 3.88 25.75 -9.11
CA ASN A 531 4.06 26.93 -8.26
C ASN A 531 2.89 27.17 -7.29
N ASN A 532 1.93 26.25 -7.23
CA ASN A 532 0.74 26.38 -6.40
C ASN A 532 0.91 25.59 -5.10
N ASP A 533 1.29 26.27 -4.01
CA ASP A 533 1.44 25.68 -2.68
C ASP A 533 0.11 25.15 -2.08
N ARG A 534 -1.03 25.24 -2.78
CA ARG A 534 -2.32 24.65 -2.38
C ARG A 534 -2.63 23.30 -3.03
N VAL A 535 -1.94 22.94 -4.12
CA VAL A 535 -2.02 21.60 -4.69
C VAL A 535 -1.10 20.71 -3.88
N ASP A 536 -1.56 19.52 -3.50
CA ASP A 536 -0.72 18.53 -2.83
C ASP A 536 -0.01 17.65 -3.87
N ALA A 537 1.17 17.14 -3.53
CA ALA A 537 2.03 16.38 -4.45
C ALA A 537 2.86 15.28 -3.77
N GLY A 538 2.46 14.90 -2.56
CA GLY A 538 3.03 13.77 -1.85
C GLY A 538 4.30 14.09 -1.06
N GLU A 539 4.69 13.08 -0.28
CA GLU A 539 5.73 13.16 0.74
C GLU A 539 7.00 12.42 0.33
N ILE A 540 8.12 12.85 0.93
CA ILE A 540 9.33 12.03 0.96
C ILE A 540 9.67 11.76 2.42
N GLY A 541 9.76 10.48 2.78
CA GLY A 541 10.24 10.06 4.09
C GLY A 541 11.76 9.88 4.15
N SER A 542 12.27 9.66 5.35
CA SER A 542 13.71 9.60 5.60
C SER A 542 14.37 8.41 4.89
N GLY A 543 15.49 8.66 4.22
CA GLY A 543 16.20 7.69 3.39
C GLY A 543 15.48 7.27 2.10
N HIS A 544 14.23 7.73 1.86
CA HIS A 544 13.45 7.36 0.68
C HIS A 544 14.13 7.82 -0.62
N SER A 545 13.90 7.09 -1.70
CA SER A 545 14.50 7.34 -3.01
C SER A 545 13.47 7.19 -4.11
N VAL A 546 13.33 8.19 -4.98
CA VAL A 546 12.41 8.15 -6.11
C VAL A 546 13.13 8.50 -7.40
N THR A 547 12.75 7.83 -8.48
CA THR A 547 13.45 7.74 -9.75
C THR A 547 12.44 7.89 -10.89
N ALA A 548 12.65 8.89 -11.72
CA ALA A 548 11.89 9.13 -12.95
C ALA A 548 12.80 8.99 -14.17
N ILE A 549 12.30 8.40 -15.26
CA ILE A 549 13.06 8.16 -16.48
C ILE A 549 12.29 8.77 -17.65
N TYR A 550 12.96 9.68 -18.37
CA TYR A 550 12.48 10.20 -19.64
C TYR A 550 13.23 9.54 -20.79
N GLU A 551 12.50 9.07 -21.80
CA GLU A 551 13.06 8.85 -23.14
C GLU A 551 13.05 10.21 -23.87
N ILE A 552 14.21 10.68 -24.33
CA ILE A 552 14.36 11.95 -25.06
C ILE A 552 14.94 11.69 -26.45
N THR A 553 14.43 12.41 -27.45
CA THR A 553 14.97 12.41 -28.81
C THR A 553 15.92 13.60 -28.96
N PRO A 554 17.23 13.40 -29.14
CA PRO A 554 18.15 14.48 -29.46
C PRO A 554 17.83 15.05 -30.85
N LYS A 555 17.89 16.38 -30.97
CA LYS A 555 17.46 17.09 -32.17
C LYS A 555 18.34 16.76 -33.37
N GLY A 556 17.75 16.17 -34.41
CA GLY A 556 18.47 15.71 -35.61
C GLY A 556 19.10 14.32 -35.46
N SER A 557 18.64 13.53 -34.48
CA SER A 557 19.02 12.11 -34.33
C SER A 557 18.43 11.20 -35.41
N GLY A 558 17.32 11.61 -36.05
CA GLY A 558 16.54 10.76 -36.94
C GLY A 558 15.56 9.83 -36.20
N GLY A 559 15.43 9.99 -34.88
CA GLY A 559 14.46 9.28 -34.04
C GLY A 559 13.13 10.01 -33.86
N GLU A 560 12.98 11.20 -34.46
CA GLU A 560 11.77 12.02 -34.40
C GLU A 560 10.51 11.30 -34.90
N GLN A 561 9.45 11.30 -34.09
CA GLN A 561 8.15 10.69 -34.39
C GLN A 561 7.08 11.72 -34.78
N ILE A 562 7.29 13.01 -34.48
CA ILE A 562 6.33 14.09 -34.70
C ILE A 562 6.75 14.92 -35.93
N ASP A 563 5.95 14.84 -36.99
CA ASP A 563 6.13 15.62 -38.22
C ASP A 563 6.14 17.13 -37.94
N GLN A 564 7.08 17.86 -38.56
CA GLN A 564 7.16 19.31 -38.40
C GLN A 564 5.92 20.02 -38.99
N LEU A 565 5.34 20.92 -38.20
CA LEU A 565 4.16 21.73 -38.56
C LEU A 565 4.32 22.45 -39.91
N ARG A 566 3.67 21.92 -40.95
CA ARG A 566 3.68 22.47 -42.33
C ARG A 566 3.24 23.94 -42.43
N TYR A 567 2.41 24.41 -41.51
CA TYR A 567 1.75 25.72 -41.56
C TYR A 567 2.03 26.61 -40.33
N GLY A 568 2.88 26.17 -39.39
CA GLY A 568 3.15 26.91 -38.15
C GLY A 568 4.61 26.78 -37.73
N GLN A 569 5.35 27.90 -37.75
CA GLN A 569 6.70 27.94 -37.19
C GLN A 569 6.64 28.26 -35.69
N ALA A 570 6.36 27.24 -34.88
CA ALA A 570 6.71 27.28 -33.47
C ALA A 570 8.21 27.59 -33.35
N SER A 571 8.57 28.67 -32.67
CA SER A 571 9.94 29.19 -32.67
C SER A 571 10.31 29.78 -31.31
N VAL A 572 11.29 29.15 -30.68
CA VAL A 572 11.91 29.64 -29.44
C VAL A 572 12.93 30.73 -29.75
N ASN A 573 12.51 31.99 -29.67
CA ASN A 573 13.41 33.14 -29.70
C ASN A 573 14.19 33.26 -28.38
N ASN A 574 15.10 32.31 -28.15
CA ASN A 574 15.99 32.25 -26.97
C ASN A 574 17.12 33.31 -27.02
N GLY A 575 16.79 34.56 -27.35
CA GLY A 575 17.48 35.83 -27.01
C GLY A 575 19.01 35.97 -27.08
N GLY A 576 19.76 35.00 -27.60
CA GLY A 576 21.19 34.86 -27.28
C GLY A 576 21.46 34.45 -25.81
N VAL A 577 20.51 33.74 -25.18
CA VAL A 577 20.58 33.36 -23.76
C VAL A 577 21.73 32.38 -23.52
N ALA A 578 22.32 32.44 -22.32
CA ALA A 578 23.20 31.42 -21.78
C ALA A 578 22.52 30.03 -21.75
N ASN A 579 23.29 29.00 -21.39
CA ASN A 579 22.78 27.63 -21.18
C ASN A 579 22.31 26.90 -22.47
N ALA A 580 22.72 27.38 -23.65
CA ALA A 580 22.39 26.76 -24.94
C ALA A 580 22.81 25.28 -25.09
N ASP A 581 23.75 24.82 -24.26
CA ASP A 581 24.27 23.44 -24.22
C ASP A 581 23.55 22.49 -23.24
N GLU A 582 22.52 22.96 -22.53
CA GLU A 582 21.66 22.10 -21.68
C GLU A 582 20.67 21.27 -22.52
N TYR A 583 20.46 20.01 -22.15
CA TYR A 583 19.35 19.18 -22.63
C TYR A 583 18.03 19.58 -21.97
N ALA A 584 18.06 19.81 -20.66
CA ALA A 584 16.91 20.12 -19.83
C ALA A 584 17.33 20.83 -18.53
N PHE A 585 16.36 21.42 -17.83
CA PHE A 585 16.53 22.06 -16.53
C PHE A 585 15.52 21.47 -15.54
N VAL A 586 16.02 20.72 -14.55
CA VAL A 586 15.21 20.05 -13.52
C VAL A 586 15.00 21.00 -12.35
N LYS A 587 13.78 21.04 -11.82
CA LYS A 587 13.34 21.86 -10.69
C LYS A 587 12.59 20.99 -9.70
N ILE A 588 12.97 21.02 -8.43
CA ILE A 588 12.31 20.28 -7.35
C ILE A 588 11.83 21.29 -6.32
N ARG A 589 10.52 21.37 -6.13
CA ARG A 589 9.90 22.19 -5.08
C ARG A 589 9.47 21.28 -3.93
N TYR A 590 9.68 21.71 -2.68
CA TYR A 590 9.31 20.95 -1.48
C TYR A 590 8.99 21.89 -0.31
N LYS A 591 8.28 21.40 0.71
CA LYS A 591 8.07 22.08 2.01
C LYS A 591 8.70 21.25 3.13
N LEU A 592 9.37 21.87 4.11
CA LEU A 592 9.79 21.10 5.31
C LEU A 592 8.55 20.70 6.14
N PRO A 593 8.61 19.64 6.97
CA PRO A 593 7.42 19.09 7.62
C PRO A 593 6.65 20.08 8.50
N ASN A 594 7.35 21.11 9.02
CA ASN A 594 6.82 22.15 9.90
C ASN A 594 6.81 23.55 9.25
N GLU A 595 6.88 23.65 7.91
CA GLU A 595 6.83 24.91 7.14
C GLU A 595 5.74 24.85 6.06
N ASP A 596 4.88 25.87 5.97
CA ASP A 596 3.91 25.99 4.87
C ASP A 596 4.50 26.59 3.58
N ALA A 597 5.67 27.23 3.67
CA ALA A 597 6.32 27.92 2.54
C ALA A 597 7.28 26.98 1.80
N SER A 598 7.18 26.92 0.48
CA SER A 598 7.99 26.01 -0.33
C SER A 598 9.39 26.56 -0.67
N LYS A 599 10.34 25.63 -0.79
CA LYS A 599 11.74 25.83 -1.18
C LYS A 599 12.00 25.16 -2.52
N LEU A 600 13.02 25.64 -3.24
CA LEU A 600 13.33 25.22 -4.61
C LEU A 600 14.79 24.76 -4.75
N ILE A 601 14.99 23.57 -5.31
CA ILE A 601 16.28 23.08 -5.82
C ILE A 601 16.20 23.08 -7.35
N THR A 602 17.30 23.43 -8.02
CA THR A 602 17.41 23.38 -9.48
C THR A 602 18.68 22.65 -9.91
N THR A 603 18.62 21.96 -11.05
CA THR A 603 19.73 21.19 -11.60
C THR A 603 19.72 21.30 -13.13
N PRO A 604 20.68 21.99 -13.76
CA PRO A 604 20.84 21.96 -15.21
C PRO A 604 21.35 20.58 -15.66
N VAL A 605 20.86 20.10 -16.81
CA VAL A 605 21.27 18.82 -17.40
C VAL A 605 22.04 19.11 -18.68
N THR A 606 23.30 18.70 -18.72
CA THR A 606 24.25 19.00 -19.80
C THR A 606 24.84 17.71 -20.38
N SER A 607 25.67 17.83 -21.42
CA SER A 607 26.52 16.72 -21.88
C SER A 607 27.55 16.24 -20.85
N ALA A 608 27.82 16.99 -19.77
CA ALA A 608 28.60 16.49 -18.63
C ALA A 608 27.83 15.49 -17.75
N ASN A 609 26.51 15.35 -17.95
CA ASN A 609 25.67 14.32 -17.33
C ASN A 609 25.55 13.06 -18.22
N GLU A 610 26.08 13.07 -19.45
CA GLU A 610 25.94 11.96 -20.40
C GLU A 610 27.08 10.93 -20.24
N VAL A 611 26.72 9.65 -20.11
CA VAL A 611 27.67 8.54 -20.30
C VAL A 611 27.73 8.14 -21.77
N ALA A 612 28.94 7.87 -22.29
CA ALA A 612 29.15 7.63 -23.71
C ALA A 612 28.58 6.29 -24.22
N ASP A 613 28.41 5.32 -23.32
CA ASP A 613 27.86 4.00 -23.59
C ASP A 613 26.91 3.60 -22.45
N PHE A 614 25.88 2.78 -22.74
CA PHE A 614 24.95 2.30 -21.72
C PHE A 614 25.65 1.45 -20.66
N ASP A 615 26.65 0.62 -21.01
CA ASP A 615 27.39 -0.19 -20.04
C ASP A 615 28.36 0.62 -19.14
N GLN A 616 28.55 1.91 -19.43
CA GLN A 616 29.23 2.85 -18.53
C GLN A 616 28.29 3.47 -17.47
N ALA A 617 26.98 3.29 -17.60
CA ALA A 617 26.03 3.66 -16.54
C ALA A 617 26.22 2.75 -15.30
N SER A 618 25.92 3.30 -14.13
CA SER A 618 26.06 2.60 -12.85
C SER A 618 25.21 1.33 -12.82
N THR A 619 25.60 0.39 -11.97
CA THR A 619 24.84 -0.85 -11.69
C THR A 619 23.36 -0.55 -11.43
N ASP A 620 23.07 0.50 -10.67
CA ASP A 620 21.71 0.84 -10.26
C ASP A 620 20.92 1.57 -11.36
N GLN A 621 21.59 2.38 -12.19
CA GLN A 621 20.99 2.95 -13.41
C GLN A 621 20.65 1.83 -14.40
N ARG A 622 21.58 0.92 -14.69
CA ARG A 622 21.32 -0.19 -15.63
C ARG A 622 20.23 -1.14 -15.12
N PHE A 623 20.13 -1.33 -13.80
CA PHE A 623 19.06 -2.10 -13.18
C PHE A 623 17.70 -1.40 -13.30
N SER A 624 17.62 -0.09 -12.97
CA SER A 624 16.37 0.67 -13.09
C SER A 624 15.86 0.74 -14.54
N ILE A 625 16.77 0.84 -15.53
CA ILE A 625 16.41 0.75 -16.96
C ILE A 625 15.90 -0.64 -17.34
N ALA A 626 16.46 -1.73 -16.81
CA ALA A 626 15.94 -3.08 -17.05
C ALA A 626 14.55 -3.31 -16.45
N VAL A 627 14.27 -2.74 -15.27
CA VAL A 627 12.95 -2.75 -14.64
C VAL A 627 11.95 -1.91 -15.46
N ALA A 628 12.35 -0.72 -15.92
CA ALA A 628 11.54 0.13 -16.79
C ALA A 628 11.21 -0.56 -18.13
N ALA A 629 12.17 -1.26 -18.74
CA ALA A 629 11.93 -2.07 -19.93
C ALA A 629 10.94 -3.21 -19.65
N PHE A 630 11.04 -3.87 -18.49
CA PHE A 630 10.13 -4.95 -18.12
C PHE A 630 8.68 -4.48 -17.89
N GLY A 631 8.49 -3.34 -17.19
CA GLY A 631 7.17 -2.76 -16.99
C GLY A 631 6.49 -2.38 -18.32
N GLN A 632 7.19 -1.62 -19.17
CA GLN A 632 6.73 -1.30 -20.53
C GLN A 632 6.42 -2.57 -21.36
N LYS A 633 7.20 -3.65 -21.18
CA LYS A 633 6.98 -4.91 -21.90
C LYS A 633 5.75 -5.68 -21.44
N LEU A 634 5.43 -5.65 -20.13
CA LEU A 634 4.19 -6.22 -19.59
C LEU A 634 2.95 -5.41 -20.01
N ARG A 635 3.11 -4.09 -20.25
CA ARG A 635 2.08 -3.21 -20.82
C ARG A 635 1.88 -3.34 -22.33
N ASP A 636 2.76 -4.08 -23.01
CA ASP A 636 2.78 -4.23 -24.48
C ASP A 636 3.06 -2.90 -25.23
N GLU A 637 3.91 -2.04 -24.68
CA GLU A 637 4.24 -0.74 -25.28
C GLU A 637 5.11 -0.86 -26.56
N ASP A 638 4.67 -0.20 -27.64
CA ASP A 638 5.33 -0.15 -28.96
C ASP A 638 6.84 0.13 -28.88
N ALA A 639 7.26 1.08 -28.02
CA ALA A 639 8.65 1.45 -27.82
C ALA A 639 9.55 0.26 -27.38
N THR A 640 8.97 -0.74 -26.71
CA THR A 640 9.67 -1.96 -26.28
C THR A 640 9.19 -3.22 -27.03
N ALA A 641 8.32 -3.09 -28.04
CA ALA A 641 7.78 -4.23 -28.79
C ALA A 641 8.88 -5.13 -29.41
N LYS A 642 9.97 -4.53 -29.90
CA LYS A 642 11.15 -5.24 -30.45
C LYS A 642 12.17 -5.66 -29.38
N PHE A 643 12.05 -5.18 -28.15
CA PHE A 643 12.96 -5.50 -27.05
C PHE A 643 12.49 -6.79 -26.36
N GLY A 644 13.36 -7.80 -26.28
CA GLY A 644 13.02 -9.13 -25.77
C GLY A 644 13.30 -9.31 -24.29
N TYR A 645 12.61 -10.27 -23.66
CA TYR A 645 12.85 -10.65 -22.26
C TYR A 645 14.27 -11.20 -22.02
N ASP A 646 14.93 -11.71 -23.07
CA ASP A 646 16.34 -12.09 -23.09
C ASP A 646 17.27 -10.88 -22.88
N LYS A 647 17.01 -9.75 -23.55
CA LYS A 647 17.81 -8.52 -23.35
C LYS A 647 17.50 -7.83 -22.02
N ILE A 648 16.26 -7.89 -21.55
CA ILE A 648 15.91 -7.49 -20.18
C ILE A 648 16.67 -8.35 -19.15
N MET A 649 16.73 -9.67 -19.36
CA MET A 649 17.47 -10.62 -18.52
C MET A 649 18.99 -10.38 -18.52
N GLU A 650 19.56 -10.10 -19.69
CA GLU A 650 20.99 -9.81 -19.88
C GLU A 650 21.42 -8.59 -19.06
N ILE A 651 20.73 -7.45 -19.26
CA ILE A 651 21.01 -6.21 -18.52
C ILE A 651 20.78 -6.42 -17.02
N ALA A 652 19.61 -6.95 -16.62
CA ALA A 652 19.28 -7.13 -15.21
C ALA A 652 20.26 -8.08 -14.48
N THR A 653 20.80 -9.08 -15.17
CA THR A 653 21.81 -10.00 -14.59
C THR A 653 23.16 -9.29 -14.44
N ALA A 654 23.61 -8.56 -15.46
CA ALA A 654 24.85 -7.77 -15.43
C ALA A 654 24.78 -6.55 -14.47
N ALA A 655 23.56 -6.10 -14.16
CA ALA A 655 23.27 -4.95 -13.30
C ALA A 655 22.72 -5.34 -11.91
N ARG A 656 22.65 -6.62 -11.54
CA ARG A 656 22.02 -7.05 -10.28
C ARG A 656 22.64 -6.37 -9.04
N GLY A 657 23.97 -6.23 -9.01
CA GLY A 657 24.66 -5.59 -7.89
C GLY A 657 24.58 -6.38 -6.57
N ALA A 658 24.55 -5.65 -5.46
CA ALA A 658 24.34 -6.20 -4.13
C ALA A 658 22.85 -6.43 -3.87
N ASP A 659 22.50 -7.56 -3.25
CA ASP A 659 21.12 -8.02 -3.11
C ASP A 659 20.93 -8.82 -1.80
N PRO A 660 21.12 -8.19 -0.62
CA PRO A 660 21.15 -8.91 0.66
C PRO A 660 19.81 -9.56 1.05
N PHE A 661 18.70 -9.00 0.58
CA PHE A 661 17.33 -9.50 0.83
C PHE A 661 16.74 -10.29 -0.36
N GLY A 662 17.46 -10.40 -1.49
CA GLY A 662 17.04 -11.19 -2.64
C GLY A 662 16.06 -10.53 -3.62
N TYR A 663 15.63 -9.29 -3.39
CA TYR A 663 14.67 -8.57 -4.24
C TYR A 663 15.11 -8.53 -5.72
N ARG A 664 16.38 -8.24 -6.01
CA ARG A 664 16.88 -8.15 -7.39
C ARG A 664 17.06 -9.53 -8.04
N SER A 665 17.28 -10.58 -7.25
CA SER A 665 17.29 -11.99 -7.69
C SER A 665 15.88 -12.55 -7.93
N GLU A 666 14.89 -12.08 -7.16
CA GLU A 666 13.47 -12.34 -7.41
C GLU A 666 13.03 -11.72 -8.73
N PHE A 667 13.39 -10.47 -9.02
CA PHE A 667 13.11 -9.81 -10.30
C PHE A 667 13.58 -10.64 -11.49
N LEU A 668 14.82 -11.17 -11.45
CA LEU A 668 15.35 -12.09 -12.45
C LEU A 668 14.55 -13.40 -12.58
N SER A 669 13.85 -13.81 -11.53
CA SER A 669 12.95 -14.98 -11.57
C SER A 669 11.60 -14.61 -12.22
N LEU A 670 11.08 -13.41 -11.95
CA LEU A 670 9.85 -12.89 -12.55
C LEU A 670 9.99 -12.61 -14.05
N VAL A 671 11.12 -12.06 -14.51
CA VAL A 671 11.39 -11.85 -15.95
C VAL A 671 11.43 -13.18 -16.71
N ARG A 672 12.02 -14.24 -16.13
CA ARG A 672 12.00 -15.60 -16.71
C ARG A 672 10.59 -16.18 -16.76
N LEU A 673 9.80 -15.96 -15.71
CA LEU A 673 8.43 -16.45 -15.62
C LEU A 673 7.51 -15.74 -16.62
N ALA A 674 7.59 -14.42 -16.74
CA ALA A 674 6.93 -13.64 -17.77
C ALA A 674 7.35 -14.07 -19.19
N SER A 675 8.62 -14.39 -19.43
CA SER A 675 9.08 -14.93 -20.71
C SER A 675 8.45 -16.30 -21.03
N ALA A 676 8.37 -17.20 -20.04
CA ALA A 676 7.80 -18.54 -20.20
C ALA A 676 6.26 -18.53 -20.36
N LEU A 677 5.58 -17.52 -19.81
CA LEU A 677 4.15 -17.30 -19.99
C LEU A 677 3.82 -16.54 -21.29
N GLY A 678 4.63 -15.53 -21.63
CA GLY A 678 4.48 -14.70 -22.83
C GLY A 678 4.69 -15.44 -24.14
N GLY A 679 5.53 -16.49 -24.15
CA GLY A 679 5.71 -17.40 -25.30
C GLY A 679 4.51 -18.29 -25.65
N LYS A 680 3.30 -17.94 -25.19
CA LYS A 680 2.02 -18.60 -25.48
C LYS A 680 0.97 -17.65 -26.10
N ARG A 681 1.35 -16.42 -26.45
CA ARG A 681 0.53 -15.50 -27.25
C ARG A 681 0.87 -15.63 -28.74
#